data_AF-A0A8C5BHI9-F1
#
_entry.id   AF-A0A8C5BHI9-F1
#
_cell.length_a   1.000
_cell.length_b   1.000
_cell.length_c   1.000
_cell.angle_alpha   90.00
_cell.angle_beta   90.00
_cell.angle_gamma   90.00
#
_symmetry.space_group_name_H-M   'P 1'
#
loop_
_entity.id
_entity.type
_entity.pdbx_description
1 polymer ?
#
loop_
_entity_poly.entity_id
_entity_poly.type
_entity_poly.pdbx_seq_one_letter_code
_entity_poly.pdbx_strand_id
1 'polypeptide(L)'
;MAGDRGGGGGGLYLVHILDQHHTVLSGCAIIVRGQPRGGPPPERQINLSNIRAGAMARRAAQSQPDAKDTPDEPWAFQAREFLRKKLIGKEVCFNVEIKTALGREYGMVYLGRDTTGENLAESLVNEGLATVRREGIRGNNPDQVRLCEMEDQSKASRKGMWSEGGGAHTIRDMKYVIENPRHFVDAMHQKPVNAIIEHVRDGSVVRALLLPDHYLVTIMLSGVKCPSFKREPDGLETPEAYAAEAKFFTESRLLQRDVQIIMESCPNQIILGTIMHPNGNITELLLKEGFARCVDWSMAVYTGGAEQLRAAEKSAKERRVRIWKDYVAPTANIDLKDRQFVAKVMQVINADAIVVKMNSGENKTVHLSSIRPPRIEGENKDKDKRFRPLYDIPYMFEAREFMRKKLIGKKVNVTVDYIRAATGAGETTPAFSERTCATVSIGGINIAEALVSKGLATIIRYRQDDDQRSSHYDELLAAEARAIKNGKGLHSKKEVPIHRVADISGETQKAKQFLPFLQRAGRSEAVVEYVFSGSRLKLYMPKETCLITFLLAGIDCPRGSRNTPGGVQTADPFSNDALVFTRDLVLQREVEVEVESMDKAGNFIGWLHIEGVNLSVALVESALSKVHFTAERSSYYKTLVTAEEPCRERKEKVWANYEEKPVEEVVQMKEEKERVANYKAAYVTEISDSMHFYAQDVETGAQLENFCIATFADGEWYRARLEKVESPSKVHVFYIDYGNREVVSAVRLAAMPPAFSTRVLPAQATEYTFAFIQVPQDDDIRAEVVDSLVRDIQNTQCLLNVEYAGATCPHVSLQFGDTKDDVGLGLVKEGMVMVDVRKEKHLAKMVNEYLTGQESAKSARLNIWRYGDFRADDADEFGYRR
;
A
#
# COMPACT_ATOMS: atom_id res chain seq x y z
N MET A 1 1.38 -54.85 -28.65
CA MET A 1 1.09 -55.82 -29.72
C MET A 1 2.35 -56.02 -30.55
N ALA A 2 2.95 -57.21 -30.48
CA ALA A 2 3.78 -57.83 -31.50
C ALA A 2 3.60 -59.34 -31.27
N GLY A 3 3.13 -60.05 -32.30
CA GLY A 3 2.55 -61.38 -32.19
C GLY A 3 3.58 -62.48 -31.95
N ASP A 4 3.25 -63.34 -31.00
CA ASP A 4 3.96 -64.57 -30.66
C ASP A 4 3.38 -65.73 -31.49
N ARG A 5 4.23 -66.48 -32.19
CA ARG A 5 3.85 -67.74 -32.86
C ARG A 5 4.22 -68.88 -31.92
N GLY A 6 3.22 -69.69 -31.57
CA GLY A 6 3.37 -70.83 -30.68
C GLY A 6 4.37 -71.88 -31.17
N GLY A 7 5.08 -72.45 -30.20
CA GLY A 7 5.87 -73.67 -30.32
C GLY A 7 6.18 -74.18 -28.92
N GLY A 8 5.58 -75.31 -28.54
CA GLY A 8 5.85 -75.98 -27.27
C GLY A 8 7.27 -76.53 -27.23
N GLY A 9 7.99 -76.18 -26.16
CA GLY A 9 9.31 -76.68 -25.82
C GLY A 9 9.75 -76.00 -24.52
N GLY A 10 10.10 -76.80 -23.50
CA GLY A 10 10.53 -76.30 -22.19
C GLY A 10 11.69 -75.31 -22.35
N GLY A 11 11.40 -74.03 -22.16
CA GLY A 11 12.33 -72.95 -22.34
C GLY A 11 12.55 -72.21 -21.03
N LEU A 12 13.76 -72.30 -20.50
CA LEU A 12 14.33 -71.30 -19.60
C LEU A 12 14.21 -69.93 -20.26
N TYR A 13 13.27 -69.08 -19.85
CA TYR A 13 13.15 -67.73 -20.40
C TYR A 13 12.79 -66.66 -19.37
N LEU A 14 13.63 -65.62 -19.43
CA LEU A 14 13.59 -64.27 -18.87
C LEU A 14 14.05 -64.03 -17.42
N VAL A 15 15.36 -63.75 -17.32
CA VAL A 15 16.00 -62.94 -16.27
C VAL A 15 15.46 -61.51 -16.36
N HIS A 16 14.56 -61.13 -15.45
CA HIS A 16 14.16 -59.73 -15.28
C HIS A 16 15.01 -59.08 -14.18
N ILE A 17 16.02 -58.29 -14.58
CA ILE A 17 16.71 -57.37 -13.67
C ILE A 17 15.76 -56.20 -13.43
N LEU A 18 15.23 -56.07 -12.22
CA LEU A 18 14.31 -55.00 -11.87
C LEU A 18 14.83 -54.20 -10.67
N ASP A 19 14.36 -52.95 -10.62
CA ASP A 19 14.81 -51.82 -9.79
C ASP A 19 14.64 -52.07 -8.28
N GLN A 20 15.27 -51.22 -7.46
CA GLN A 20 15.48 -51.31 -6.01
C GLN A 20 14.20 -51.25 -5.13
N HIS A 21 13.00 -51.39 -5.71
CA HIS A 21 11.74 -51.10 -5.02
C HIS A 21 10.88 -52.36 -4.85
N HIS A 22 11.13 -53.03 -3.73
CA HIS A 22 10.37 -54.20 -3.28
C HIS A 22 9.37 -53.86 -2.19
N THR A 23 8.32 -54.66 -2.07
CA THR A 23 7.41 -54.70 -0.91
C THR A 23 7.23 -56.15 -0.49
N VAL A 24 7.42 -56.47 0.79
CA VAL A 24 7.17 -57.80 1.36
C VAL A 24 5.76 -57.84 1.93
N LEU A 25 4.97 -58.79 1.47
CA LEU A 25 3.58 -59.02 1.87
C LEU A 25 3.48 -60.13 2.93
N SER A 26 2.28 -60.31 3.46
CA SER A 26 1.94 -61.44 4.33
C SER A 26 2.22 -62.78 3.63
N GLY A 27 2.69 -63.79 4.39
CA GLY A 27 3.05 -65.09 3.84
C GLY A 27 4.31 -65.06 2.96
N CYS A 28 5.15 -64.04 3.12
CA CYS A 28 6.44 -63.87 2.42
C CYS A 28 6.34 -63.79 0.89
N ALA A 29 5.20 -63.34 0.35
CA ALA A 29 5.13 -62.90 -1.05
C ALA A 29 5.82 -61.54 -1.21
N ILE A 30 6.32 -61.23 -2.39
CA ILE A 30 6.97 -59.96 -2.69
C ILE A 30 6.33 -59.27 -3.89
N ILE A 31 6.35 -57.95 -3.90
CA ILE A 31 6.07 -57.14 -5.08
C ILE A 31 7.39 -56.62 -5.60
N VAL A 32 7.66 -56.85 -6.88
CA VAL A 32 8.82 -56.30 -7.61
C VAL A 32 8.34 -55.22 -8.57
N ARG A 33 9.15 -54.18 -8.78
CA ARG A 33 8.84 -53.05 -9.67
C ARG A 33 9.95 -52.83 -10.67
N GLY A 34 9.59 -52.51 -11.91
CA GLY A 34 10.58 -52.15 -12.94
C GLY A 34 11.11 -50.72 -12.80
N GLN A 35 12.01 -50.33 -13.71
CA GLN A 35 12.48 -48.95 -13.80
C GLN A 35 11.37 -48.04 -14.35
N PRO A 36 11.14 -46.85 -13.77
CA PRO A 36 10.15 -45.90 -14.27
C PRO A 36 10.54 -45.41 -15.68
N ARG A 37 9.59 -45.45 -16.63
CA ARG A 37 9.75 -44.94 -18.00
C ARG A 37 8.60 -43.99 -18.33
N GLY A 38 8.75 -42.72 -17.96
CA GLY A 38 7.74 -41.69 -18.21
C GLY A 38 6.50 -41.74 -17.30
N GLY A 39 6.48 -42.61 -16.29
CA GLY A 39 5.38 -42.77 -15.33
C GLY A 39 5.70 -43.83 -14.27
N PRO A 40 4.75 -44.14 -13.36
CA PRO A 40 4.91 -45.20 -12.37
C PRO A 40 5.24 -46.54 -13.03
N PRO A 41 6.25 -47.29 -12.54
CA PRO A 41 6.68 -48.52 -13.17
C PRO A 41 5.65 -49.65 -12.97
N PRO A 42 5.61 -50.65 -13.87
CA PRO A 42 4.76 -51.81 -13.69
C PRO A 42 5.18 -52.60 -12.43
N GLU A 43 4.18 -53.11 -11.71
CA GLU A 43 4.37 -53.94 -10.53
C GLU A 43 4.03 -55.40 -10.84
N ARG A 44 4.72 -56.32 -10.17
CA ARG A 44 4.44 -57.76 -10.28
C ARG A 44 4.56 -58.41 -8.91
N GLN A 45 3.53 -59.13 -8.50
CA GLN A 45 3.55 -59.91 -7.26
C GLN A 45 4.08 -61.31 -7.54
N ILE A 46 5.10 -61.73 -6.79
CA ILE A 46 5.71 -63.06 -6.86
C ILE A 46 5.55 -63.73 -5.49
N ASN A 47 4.89 -64.88 -5.47
CA ASN A 47 4.80 -65.75 -4.31
C ASN A 47 5.98 -66.73 -4.32
N LEU A 48 6.65 -66.93 -3.17
CA LEU A 48 7.76 -67.87 -3.10
C LEU A 48 7.27 -69.31 -3.28
N SER A 49 7.81 -70.00 -4.28
CA SER A 49 7.50 -71.40 -4.59
C SER A 49 7.92 -72.34 -3.45
N ASN A 50 7.26 -73.50 -3.38
CA ASN A 50 7.59 -74.64 -2.52
C ASN A 50 7.55 -74.40 -1.00
N ILE A 51 7.32 -73.17 -0.53
CA ILE A 51 7.30 -72.85 0.90
C ILE A 51 5.96 -72.23 1.34
N ARG A 52 5.73 -72.24 2.65
CA ARG A 52 4.62 -71.55 3.32
C ARG A 52 5.17 -70.85 4.56
N ALA A 53 5.01 -69.53 4.62
CA ALA A 53 5.26 -68.74 5.81
C ALA A 53 3.94 -68.39 6.51
N GLY A 54 4.05 -67.93 7.76
CA GLY A 54 2.90 -67.53 8.56
C GLY A 54 2.15 -66.32 7.99
N ALA A 55 0.85 -66.26 8.21
CA ALA A 55 0.02 -65.10 7.88
C ALA A 55 0.19 -63.98 8.91
N MET A 56 0.38 -62.73 8.43
CA MET A 56 0.41 -61.56 9.31
C MET A 56 -1.01 -61.16 9.75
N ALA A 57 -1.06 -60.41 10.84
CA ALA A 57 -2.26 -59.81 11.39
C ALA A 57 -3.00 -58.97 10.33
N ARG A 58 -4.33 -59.05 10.35
CA ARG A 58 -5.21 -58.37 9.40
C ARG A 58 -6.34 -57.69 10.15
N ARG A 59 -6.51 -56.42 9.86
CA ARG A 59 -7.62 -55.64 10.38
C ARG A 59 -8.92 -56.05 9.69
N ALA A 60 -10.00 -56.18 10.46
CA ALA A 60 -11.34 -56.40 9.94
C ALA A 60 -11.76 -55.25 9.02
N ALA A 61 -12.53 -55.58 7.97
CA ALA A 61 -13.03 -54.59 7.03
C ALA A 61 -14.07 -53.69 7.72
N GLN A 62 -14.00 -52.38 7.52
CA GLN A 62 -14.97 -51.44 8.10
C GLN A 62 -16.41 -51.66 7.61
N SER A 63 -16.59 -52.31 6.46
CA SER A 63 -17.90 -52.71 5.94
C SER A 63 -18.52 -53.91 6.68
N GLN A 64 -17.77 -54.56 7.57
CA GLN A 64 -18.20 -55.71 8.37
C GLN A 64 -17.88 -55.46 9.85
N PRO A 65 -18.71 -54.68 10.57
CA PRO A 65 -18.41 -54.25 11.94
C PRO A 65 -18.34 -55.40 12.95
N ASP A 66 -18.98 -56.54 12.66
CA ASP A 66 -18.94 -57.74 13.53
C ASP A 66 -17.71 -58.63 13.29
N ALA A 67 -16.94 -58.39 12.22
CA ALA A 67 -15.72 -59.13 11.96
C ALA A 67 -14.63 -58.69 12.94
N LYS A 68 -13.91 -59.68 13.52
CA LYS A 68 -12.79 -59.42 14.43
C LYS A 68 -11.47 -59.35 13.67
N ASP A 69 -10.55 -58.55 14.19
CA ASP A 69 -9.17 -58.51 13.72
C ASP A 69 -8.53 -59.90 13.88
N THR A 70 -7.78 -60.35 12.87
CA THR A 70 -7.04 -61.62 12.95
C THR A 70 -5.61 -61.33 13.41
N PRO A 71 -5.08 -62.00 14.45
CA PRO A 71 -3.71 -61.80 14.91
C PRO A 71 -2.67 -62.39 13.94
N ASP A 72 -1.38 -62.13 14.20
CA ASP A 72 -0.29 -62.81 13.50
C ASP A 72 -0.30 -64.32 13.81
N GLU A 73 0.00 -65.14 12.81
CA GLU A 73 0.46 -66.51 13.07
C GLU A 73 1.88 -66.47 13.70
N PRO A 74 2.25 -67.45 14.56
CA PRO A 74 3.59 -67.51 15.12
C PRO A 74 4.68 -67.40 14.06
N TRP A 75 5.70 -66.59 14.33
CA TRP A 75 6.85 -66.30 13.45
C TRP A 75 6.53 -65.57 12.14
N ALA A 76 5.26 -65.21 11.87
CA ALA A 76 4.87 -64.53 10.63
C ALA A 76 5.54 -63.15 10.49
N PHE A 77 5.54 -62.33 11.55
CA PHE A 77 6.15 -61.00 11.52
C PHE A 77 7.67 -61.08 11.35
N GLN A 78 8.33 -62.03 12.03
CA GLN A 78 9.77 -62.26 11.97
C GLN A 78 10.18 -62.71 10.56
N ALA A 79 9.39 -63.58 9.93
CA ALA A 79 9.58 -63.97 8.53
C ALA A 79 9.49 -62.76 7.58
N ARG A 80 8.49 -61.90 7.78
CA ARG A 80 8.36 -60.65 7.01
C ARG A 80 9.54 -59.72 7.25
N GLU A 81 9.94 -59.49 8.50
CA GLU A 81 11.04 -58.59 8.86
C GLU A 81 12.39 -59.09 8.35
N PHE A 82 12.61 -60.41 8.37
CA PHE A 82 13.80 -61.04 7.79
C PHE A 82 13.93 -60.74 6.30
N LEU A 83 12.87 -60.95 5.53
CA LEU A 83 12.86 -60.59 4.11
C LEU A 83 12.96 -59.08 3.91
N ARG A 84 12.22 -58.28 4.69
CA ARG A 84 12.22 -56.81 4.55
C ARG A 84 13.64 -56.26 4.67
N LYS A 85 14.36 -56.65 5.72
CA LYS A 85 15.74 -56.20 5.98
C LYS A 85 16.73 -56.66 4.91
N LYS A 86 16.48 -57.80 4.25
CA LYS A 86 17.33 -58.32 3.16
C LYS A 86 17.03 -57.71 1.81
N LEU A 87 15.75 -57.45 1.49
CA LEU A 87 15.29 -57.16 0.12
C LEU A 87 15.00 -55.71 -0.17
N ILE A 88 14.51 -54.96 0.81
CA ILE A 88 14.05 -53.60 0.55
C ILE A 88 15.23 -52.74 0.10
N GLY A 89 15.14 -52.16 -1.10
CA GLY A 89 16.25 -51.38 -1.68
C GLY A 89 17.26 -52.18 -2.51
N LYS A 90 17.09 -53.50 -2.68
CA LYS A 90 18.04 -54.36 -3.42
C LYS A 90 17.49 -54.72 -4.79
N GLU A 91 18.37 -55.11 -5.71
CA GLU A 91 17.99 -55.74 -6.97
C GLU A 91 17.85 -57.25 -6.75
N VAL A 92 16.82 -57.87 -7.35
CA VAL A 92 16.58 -59.31 -7.29
C VAL A 92 16.36 -59.89 -8.68
N CYS A 93 16.74 -61.15 -8.84
CA CYS A 93 16.42 -61.98 -10.01
C CYS A 93 15.33 -62.98 -9.60
N PHE A 94 14.39 -63.29 -10.50
CA PHE A 94 13.36 -64.28 -10.22
C PHE A 94 12.95 -65.04 -11.47
N ASN A 95 12.47 -66.27 -11.28
CA ASN A 95 11.88 -67.12 -12.30
C ASN A 95 10.45 -67.50 -11.87
N VAL A 96 9.47 -67.29 -12.74
CA VAL A 96 8.08 -67.71 -12.48
C VAL A 96 7.92 -69.16 -12.94
N GLU A 97 7.55 -70.03 -12.02
CA GLU A 97 7.40 -71.47 -12.25
C GLU A 97 5.94 -71.84 -12.51
N ILE A 98 5.02 -71.26 -11.74
CA ILE A 98 3.60 -71.63 -11.78
C ILE A 98 2.74 -70.37 -11.80
N LYS A 99 1.83 -70.28 -12.75
CA LYS A 99 0.75 -69.29 -12.76
C LYS A 99 -0.59 -69.98 -12.55
N THR A 100 -1.29 -69.62 -11.50
CA THR A 100 -2.61 -70.17 -11.18
C THR A 100 -3.69 -69.60 -12.12
N ALA A 101 -4.83 -70.30 -12.24
CA ALA A 101 -5.99 -69.82 -13.01
C ALA A 101 -6.52 -68.45 -12.52
N LEU A 102 -6.30 -68.12 -11.25
CA LEU A 102 -6.64 -66.83 -10.63
C LEU A 102 -5.55 -65.76 -10.83
N GLY A 103 -4.54 -66.02 -11.65
CA GLY A 103 -3.50 -65.07 -11.99
C GLY A 103 -2.36 -64.92 -10.98
N ARG A 104 -2.38 -65.66 -9.85
CA ARG A 104 -1.24 -65.66 -8.89
C ARG A 104 -0.04 -66.37 -9.47
N GLU A 105 1.13 -65.78 -9.31
CA GLU A 105 2.40 -66.28 -9.83
C GLU A 105 3.31 -66.73 -8.70
N TYR A 106 3.81 -67.96 -8.82
CA TYR A 106 4.76 -68.58 -7.90
C TYR A 106 6.11 -68.77 -8.59
N GLY A 107 7.18 -68.45 -7.89
CA GLY A 107 8.53 -68.52 -8.43
C GLY A 107 9.62 -68.56 -7.37
N MET A 108 10.86 -68.79 -7.80
CA MET A 108 12.03 -68.61 -6.94
C MET A 108 12.57 -67.20 -7.13
N VAL A 109 13.15 -66.65 -6.06
CA VAL A 109 13.69 -65.30 -6.03
C VAL A 109 15.09 -65.37 -5.45
N TYR A 110 16.02 -64.71 -6.12
CA TYR A 110 17.45 -64.70 -5.83
C TYR A 110 17.88 -63.27 -5.57
N LEU A 111 18.64 -63.05 -4.50
CA LEU A 111 19.23 -61.75 -4.20
C LEU A 111 20.44 -61.53 -5.10
N GLY A 112 20.34 -60.60 -6.05
CA GLY A 112 21.37 -60.36 -7.06
C GLY A 112 20.80 -60.22 -8.47
N ARG A 113 21.69 -60.20 -9.47
CA ARG A 113 21.33 -59.98 -10.89
C ARG A 113 21.07 -61.26 -11.67
N ASP A 114 21.45 -62.40 -11.12
CA ASP A 114 21.31 -63.72 -11.72
C ASP A 114 20.84 -64.74 -10.66
N THR A 115 20.69 -65.99 -11.09
CA THR A 115 20.24 -67.10 -10.26
C THR A 115 21.36 -67.73 -9.43
N THR A 116 22.56 -67.16 -9.39
CA THR A 116 23.67 -67.62 -8.53
C THR A 116 23.63 -67.00 -7.14
N GLY A 117 22.81 -65.95 -6.98
CA GLY A 117 22.60 -65.26 -5.70
C GLY A 117 21.87 -66.09 -4.64
N GLU A 118 21.74 -65.50 -3.45
CA GLU A 118 21.06 -66.13 -2.31
C GLU A 118 19.57 -66.38 -2.64
N ASN A 119 19.12 -67.64 -2.56
CA ASN A 119 17.72 -68.01 -2.74
C ASN A 119 16.90 -67.70 -1.48
N LEU A 120 15.88 -66.85 -1.62
CA LEU A 120 15.12 -66.35 -0.48
C LEU A 120 14.23 -67.40 0.18
N ALA A 121 13.73 -68.37 -0.59
CA ALA A 121 12.94 -69.46 -0.03
C ALA A 121 13.81 -70.36 0.84
N GLU A 122 15.02 -70.68 0.37
CA GLU A 122 16.02 -71.43 1.14
C GLU A 122 16.39 -70.70 2.44
N SER A 123 16.67 -69.40 2.38
CA SER A 123 17.03 -68.62 3.57
C SER A 123 15.93 -68.58 4.62
N LEU A 124 14.66 -68.50 4.22
CA LEU A 124 13.54 -68.55 5.16
C LEU A 124 13.40 -69.91 5.84
N VAL A 125 13.55 -71.00 5.08
CA VAL A 125 13.48 -72.36 5.64
C VAL A 125 14.66 -72.63 6.58
N ASN A 126 15.86 -72.19 6.20
CA ASN A 126 17.09 -72.34 6.99
C ASN A 126 17.00 -71.66 8.36
N GLU A 127 16.32 -70.52 8.44
CA GLU A 127 16.09 -69.79 9.70
C GLU A 127 14.82 -70.25 10.45
N GLY A 128 14.12 -71.28 9.96
CA GLY A 128 12.90 -71.79 10.58
C GLY A 128 11.74 -70.78 10.52
N LEU A 129 11.69 -69.95 9.48
CA LEU A 129 10.67 -68.91 9.28
C LEU A 129 9.62 -69.29 8.22
N ALA A 130 9.83 -70.39 7.52
CA ALA A 130 8.86 -71.00 6.61
C ALA A 130 8.96 -72.53 6.63
N THR A 131 7.84 -73.20 6.33
CA THR A 131 7.77 -74.66 6.13
C THR A 131 7.76 -75.02 4.65
N VAL A 132 8.25 -76.20 4.29
CA VAL A 132 8.22 -76.71 2.92
C VAL A 132 6.84 -77.34 2.63
N ARG A 133 6.25 -77.00 1.47
CA ARG A 133 5.02 -77.63 0.99
C ARG A 133 5.34 -79.03 0.46
N ARG A 134 4.79 -80.06 1.12
CA ARG A 134 5.02 -81.47 0.79
C ARG A 134 3.86 -82.11 -0.01
N GLU A 135 2.77 -81.38 -0.26
CA GLU A 135 1.65 -81.88 -1.06
C GLU A 135 2.00 -81.85 -2.56
N GLY A 136 1.82 -82.97 -3.26
CA GLY A 136 2.06 -83.09 -4.70
C GLY A 136 3.49 -83.42 -5.13
N ILE A 137 4.34 -83.94 -4.21
CA ILE A 137 5.72 -84.38 -4.52
C ILE A 137 5.72 -85.40 -5.67
N ARG A 138 6.20 -84.98 -6.85
CA ARG A 138 6.80 -85.91 -7.81
C ARG A 138 8.26 -86.01 -7.42
N GLY A 139 8.72 -87.18 -6.96
CA GLY A 139 10.01 -87.41 -6.29
C GLY A 139 11.30 -87.09 -7.07
N ASN A 140 11.26 -86.24 -8.10
CA ASN A 140 12.37 -85.90 -8.99
C ASN A 140 12.66 -84.38 -9.09
N ASN A 141 12.22 -83.51 -8.17
CA ASN A 141 12.59 -82.08 -8.16
C ASN A 141 13.76 -81.80 -7.18
N PRO A 142 15.01 -81.57 -7.66
CA PRO A 142 16.18 -81.34 -6.80
C PRO A 142 16.04 -80.16 -5.84
N ASP A 143 15.39 -79.06 -6.27
CA ASP A 143 15.27 -77.85 -5.46
C ASP A 143 14.34 -78.07 -4.25
N GLN A 144 13.32 -78.91 -4.42
CA GLN A 144 12.40 -79.27 -3.33
C GLN A 144 13.04 -80.24 -2.33
N VAL A 145 13.91 -81.16 -2.80
CA VAL A 145 14.69 -82.05 -1.92
C VAL A 145 15.64 -81.21 -1.05
N ARG A 146 16.37 -80.27 -1.65
CA ARG A 146 17.26 -79.35 -0.94
C ARG A 146 16.52 -78.55 0.13
N LEU A 147 15.33 -78.01 -0.18
CA LEU A 147 14.50 -77.31 0.81
C LEU A 147 14.09 -78.22 1.99
N CYS A 148 13.78 -79.49 1.74
CA CYS A 148 13.45 -80.45 2.80
C CYS A 148 14.65 -80.72 3.72
N GLU A 149 15.84 -80.90 3.15
CA GLU A 149 17.08 -81.08 3.91
C GLU A 149 17.37 -79.86 4.81
N MET A 150 17.21 -78.65 4.27
CA MET A 150 17.37 -77.40 5.03
C MET A 150 16.32 -77.25 6.14
N GLU A 151 15.08 -77.70 5.91
CA GLU A 151 14.04 -77.71 6.93
C GLU A 151 14.39 -78.67 8.08
N ASP A 152 14.91 -79.85 7.76
CA ASP A 152 15.31 -80.83 8.77
C ASP A 152 16.55 -80.34 9.54
N GLN A 153 17.46 -79.61 8.89
CA GLN A 153 18.57 -78.92 9.55
C GLN A 153 18.09 -77.80 10.50
N SER A 154 17.12 -76.99 10.09
CA SER A 154 16.59 -75.90 10.93
C SER A 154 15.79 -76.45 12.12
N LYS A 155 15.11 -77.59 11.95
CA LYS A 155 14.51 -78.37 13.06
C LYS A 155 15.57 -78.87 14.04
N ALA A 156 16.61 -79.53 13.55
CA ALA A 156 17.71 -80.04 14.39
C ALA A 156 18.40 -78.92 15.16
N SER A 157 18.52 -77.74 14.54
CA SER A 157 19.12 -76.54 15.13
C SER A 157 18.14 -75.71 15.98
N ARG A 158 16.88 -76.14 16.12
CA ARG A 158 15.82 -75.47 16.91
C ARG A 158 15.64 -73.99 16.56
N LYS A 159 15.74 -73.64 15.29
CA LYS A 159 15.61 -72.25 14.80
C LYS A 159 14.14 -71.88 14.56
N GLY A 160 13.80 -70.61 14.80
CA GLY A 160 12.49 -70.03 14.48
C GLY A 160 11.32 -70.84 15.05
N MET A 161 10.40 -71.26 14.20
CA MET A 161 9.22 -72.06 14.58
C MET A 161 9.53 -73.43 15.19
N TRP A 162 10.78 -73.90 15.07
CA TRP A 162 11.25 -75.16 15.65
C TRP A 162 11.87 -74.98 17.04
N SER A 163 11.93 -73.75 17.56
CA SER A 163 12.34 -73.46 18.93
C SER A 163 11.28 -73.90 19.95
N GLU A 164 11.69 -74.06 21.21
CA GLU A 164 10.77 -74.43 22.29
C GLU A 164 9.79 -73.27 22.61
N GLY A 165 8.52 -73.61 22.91
CA GLY A 165 7.52 -72.64 23.35
C GLY A 165 6.55 -72.11 22.27
N GLY A 166 6.51 -72.72 21.08
CA GLY A 166 5.43 -72.52 20.08
C GLY A 166 5.34 -71.12 19.47
N GLY A 167 6.25 -70.21 19.80
CA GLY A 167 6.34 -68.87 19.22
C GLY A 167 5.27 -67.87 19.66
N ALA A 168 4.52 -68.09 20.75
CA ALA A 168 3.47 -67.15 21.16
C ALA A 168 3.98 -65.71 21.41
N HIS A 169 5.21 -65.57 21.92
CA HIS A 169 5.88 -64.28 22.16
C HIS A 169 6.21 -63.50 20.86
N THR A 170 6.07 -64.14 19.70
CA THR A 170 6.33 -63.54 18.39
C THR A 170 5.10 -62.84 17.79
N ILE A 171 3.91 -63.12 18.33
CA ILE A 171 2.64 -62.55 17.91
C ILE A 171 2.55 -61.13 18.47
N ARG A 172 2.38 -60.14 17.60
CA ARG A 172 2.28 -58.74 18.02
C ARG A 172 0.89 -58.44 18.55
N ASP A 173 0.83 -57.66 19.62
CA ASP A 173 -0.38 -56.96 20.04
C ASP A 173 -0.58 -55.72 19.14
N MET A 174 -1.30 -55.91 18.03
CA MET A 174 -1.52 -54.86 17.03
C MET A 174 -2.53 -53.81 17.53
N LYS A 175 -2.07 -52.57 17.67
CA LYS A 175 -2.92 -51.47 18.15
C LYS A 175 -3.28 -50.52 17.02
N TYR A 176 -4.54 -50.53 16.61
CA TYR A 176 -5.03 -49.74 15.47
C TYR A 176 -5.65 -48.39 15.86
N VAL A 177 -5.92 -48.18 17.15
CA VAL A 177 -6.56 -46.98 17.70
C VAL A 177 -5.78 -46.54 18.93
N ILE A 178 -5.51 -45.24 19.05
CA ILE A 178 -4.94 -44.64 20.25
C ILE A 178 -6.08 -44.03 21.04
N GLU A 179 -6.26 -44.43 22.30
CA GLU A 179 -7.36 -43.94 23.14
C GLU A 179 -7.30 -42.41 23.35
N ASN A 180 -6.12 -41.89 23.68
CA ASN A 180 -5.88 -40.45 23.85
C ASN A 180 -4.69 -40.01 22.99
N PRO A 181 -4.90 -39.66 21.71
CA PRO A 181 -3.83 -39.27 20.81
C PRO A 181 -2.98 -38.09 21.32
N ARG A 182 -3.61 -37.10 21.97
CA ARG A 182 -2.90 -35.92 22.49
C ARG A 182 -1.92 -36.31 23.58
N HIS A 183 -2.40 -37.01 24.60
CA HIS A 183 -1.53 -37.50 25.66
C HIS A 183 -0.43 -38.42 25.13
N PHE A 184 -0.75 -39.27 24.15
CA PHE A 184 0.22 -40.16 23.52
C PHE A 184 1.35 -39.38 22.82
N VAL A 185 1.03 -38.34 22.04
CA VAL A 185 2.03 -37.50 21.37
C VAL A 185 2.82 -36.67 22.38
N ASP A 186 2.15 -36.05 23.36
CA ASP A 186 2.82 -35.23 24.39
C ASP A 186 3.81 -36.06 25.21
N ALA A 187 3.46 -37.31 25.57
CA ALA A 187 4.33 -38.22 26.32
C ALA A 187 5.62 -38.59 25.56
N MET A 188 5.66 -38.43 24.24
CA MET A 188 6.85 -38.71 23.44
C MET A 188 7.86 -37.56 23.44
N HIS A 189 7.50 -36.39 23.98
CA HIS A 189 8.37 -35.22 24.15
C HIS A 189 9.13 -34.83 22.87
N GLN A 190 8.47 -34.97 21.70
CA GLN A 190 9.06 -34.75 20.38
C GLN A 190 10.40 -35.51 20.15
N LYS A 191 10.62 -36.62 20.86
CA LYS A 191 11.78 -37.48 20.62
C LYS A 191 11.55 -38.37 19.40
N PRO A 192 12.59 -38.67 18.60
CA PRO A 192 12.47 -39.57 17.47
C PRO A 192 12.05 -40.99 17.93
N VAL A 193 10.96 -41.51 17.36
CA VAL A 193 10.45 -42.86 17.63
C VAL A 193 10.72 -43.76 16.44
N ASN A 194 11.31 -44.93 16.68
CA ASN A 194 11.57 -45.91 15.61
C ASN A 194 10.25 -46.43 15.05
N ALA A 195 10.15 -46.48 13.73
CA ALA A 195 8.95 -46.95 13.05
C ALA A 195 9.28 -47.60 11.71
N ILE A 196 8.33 -48.36 11.18
CA ILE A 196 8.38 -48.94 9.84
C ILE A 196 7.22 -48.36 9.03
N ILE A 197 7.50 -47.81 7.85
CA ILE A 197 6.44 -47.31 6.96
C ILE A 197 5.75 -48.49 6.29
N GLU A 198 4.50 -48.75 6.63
CA GLU A 198 3.75 -49.91 6.14
C GLU A 198 2.99 -49.61 4.84
N HIS A 199 2.55 -48.36 4.65
CA HIS A 199 1.79 -47.97 3.47
C HIS A 199 1.95 -46.47 3.19
N VAL A 200 1.93 -46.08 1.92
CA VAL A 200 1.92 -44.69 1.48
C VAL A 200 0.58 -44.41 0.81
N ARG A 201 -0.22 -43.53 1.42
CA ARG A 201 -1.53 -43.16 0.87
C ARG A 201 -1.35 -42.19 -0.29
N ASP A 202 -0.59 -41.13 -0.04
CA ASP A 202 -0.16 -40.10 -0.99
C ASP A 202 1.23 -39.61 -0.60
N GLY A 203 1.78 -38.61 -1.30
CA GLY A 203 3.13 -38.12 -1.06
C GLY A 203 3.39 -37.61 0.37
N SER A 204 2.36 -37.16 1.10
CA SER A 204 2.49 -36.55 2.43
C SER A 204 1.80 -37.33 3.55
N VAL A 205 1.11 -38.43 3.25
CA VAL A 205 0.36 -39.23 4.22
C VAL A 205 0.75 -40.69 4.13
N VAL A 206 1.24 -41.23 5.24
CA VAL A 206 1.71 -42.62 5.36
C VAL A 206 1.06 -43.34 6.54
N ARG A 207 1.08 -44.67 6.53
CA ARG A 207 0.80 -45.51 7.69
C ARG A 207 2.11 -46.02 8.23
N ALA A 208 2.35 -45.85 9.51
CA ALA A 208 3.57 -46.26 10.18
C ALA A 208 3.26 -47.21 11.33
N LEU A 209 4.07 -48.27 11.46
CA LEU A 209 4.10 -49.15 12.62
C LEU A 209 5.13 -48.60 13.61
N LEU A 210 4.67 -48.03 14.73
CA LEU A 210 5.53 -47.51 15.78
C LEU A 210 6.09 -48.64 16.64
N LEU A 211 7.38 -48.59 16.92
CA LEU A 211 8.09 -49.57 17.76
C LEU A 211 8.43 -48.95 19.12
N PRO A 212 8.47 -49.75 20.20
CA PRO A 212 8.29 -51.22 20.23
C PRO A 212 6.83 -51.68 20.39
N ASP A 213 5.89 -50.78 20.65
CA ASP A 213 4.53 -51.14 21.13
C ASP A 213 3.52 -51.50 20.02
N HIS A 214 3.96 -51.54 18.76
CA HIS A 214 3.19 -51.97 17.59
C HIS A 214 1.89 -51.19 17.33
N TYR A 215 1.91 -49.87 17.54
CA TYR A 215 0.83 -48.98 17.10
C TYR A 215 0.88 -48.75 15.60
N LEU A 216 -0.18 -49.09 14.88
CA LEU A 216 -0.32 -48.79 13.46
C LEU A 216 -1.09 -47.49 13.27
N VAL A 217 -0.35 -46.40 13.08
CA VAL A 217 -0.86 -45.01 13.06
C VAL A 217 -0.85 -44.41 11.66
N THR A 218 -1.62 -43.34 11.46
CA THR A 218 -1.53 -42.49 10.26
C THR A 218 -0.66 -41.29 10.57
N ILE A 219 0.42 -41.12 9.82
CA ILE A 219 1.30 -39.96 9.89
C ILE A 219 1.03 -39.06 8.69
N MET A 220 0.80 -37.79 8.95
CA MET A 220 0.76 -36.73 7.95
C MET A 220 1.97 -35.84 8.17
N LEU A 221 2.74 -35.59 7.10
CA LEU A 221 3.90 -34.72 7.16
C LEU A 221 3.47 -33.31 7.57
N SER A 222 4.08 -32.79 8.63
CA SER A 222 3.85 -31.42 9.10
C SER A 222 4.50 -30.38 8.18
N GLY A 223 3.92 -29.18 8.14
CA GLY A 223 4.40 -28.07 7.33
C GLY A 223 4.15 -28.18 5.83
N VAL A 224 3.71 -29.34 5.29
CA VAL A 224 3.54 -29.54 3.85
C VAL A 224 2.21 -30.20 3.46
N LYS A 225 1.86 -30.08 2.18
CA LYS A 225 0.77 -30.82 1.55
C LYS A 225 1.17 -31.26 0.14
N CYS A 226 0.96 -32.52 -0.18
CA CYS A 226 1.06 -33.05 -1.54
C CYS A 226 -0.29 -33.01 -2.27
N PRO A 227 -0.29 -33.02 -3.62
CA PRO A 227 -1.48 -33.36 -4.40
C PRO A 227 -2.04 -34.72 -3.96
N SER A 228 -3.36 -34.79 -3.85
CA SER A 228 -4.08 -35.92 -3.27
C SER A 228 -4.94 -36.65 -4.29
N PHE A 229 -5.52 -37.78 -3.88
CA PHE A 229 -6.50 -38.52 -4.68
C PHE A 229 -7.89 -38.10 -4.22
N LYS A 230 -8.66 -37.47 -5.12
CA LYS A 230 -10.06 -37.10 -4.85
C LYS A 230 -10.92 -38.33 -4.99
N ARG A 231 -11.76 -38.58 -3.97
CA ARG A 231 -12.70 -39.70 -3.99
C ARG A 231 -14.06 -39.18 -4.43
N GLU A 232 -14.51 -39.65 -5.58
CA GLU A 232 -15.82 -39.33 -6.13
C GLU A 232 -16.92 -40.10 -5.36
N PRO A 233 -18.19 -39.67 -5.42
CA PRO A 233 -19.30 -40.31 -4.71
C PRO A 233 -19.53 -41.79 -5.06
N ASP A 234 -19.13 -42.21 -6.26
CA ASP A 234 -19.17 -43.60 -6.74
C ASP A 234 -18.03 -44.48 -6.18
N GLY A 235 -17.11 -43.87 -5.42
CA GLY A 235 -15.95 -44.52 -4.83
C GLY A 235 -14.71 -44.55 -5.72
N LEU A 236 -14.77 -44.01 -6.95
CA LEU A 236 -13.61 -43.90 -7.84
C LEU A 236 -12.65 -42.82 -7.34
N GLU A 237 -11.35 -43.12 -7.30
CA GLU A 237 -10.31 -42.17 -6.91
C GLU A 237 -9.66 -41.54 -8.16
N THR A 238 -9.78 -40.22 -8.29
CA THR A 238 -9.15 -39.43 -9.36
C THR A 238 -7.91 -38.70 -8.82
N PRO A 239 -6.70 -38.93 -9.36
CA PRO A 239 -5.50 -38.26 -8.90
C PRO A 239 -5.50 -36.78 -9.31
N GLU A 240 -5.16 -35.88 -8.37
CA GLU A 240 -4.75 -34.53 -8.73
C GLU A 240 -3.45 -34.56 -9.57
N ALA A 241 -3.18 -33.48 -10.30
CA ALA A 241 -1.95 -33.37 -11.07
C ALA A 241 -0.71 -33.61 -10.17
N TYR A 242 0.18 -34.50 -10.60
CA TYR A 242 1.38 -34.94 -9.88
C TYR A 242 1.14 -35.78 -8.60
N ALA A 243 -0.10 -36.17 -8.28
CA ALA A 243 -0.38 -36.96 -7.07
C ALA A 243 0.22 -38.37 -7.12
N ALA A 244 0.12 -39.06 -8.27
CA ALA A 244 0.66 -40.40 -8.45
C ALA A 244 2.20 -40.40 -8.37
N GLU A 245 2.83 -39.39 -8.95
CA GLU A 245 4.28 -39.21 -8.94
C GLU A 245 4.80 -38.82 -7.56
N ALA A 246 4.07 -37.97 -6.81
CA ALA A 246 4.41 -37.63 -5.42
C ALA A 246 4.29 -38.85 -4.49
N LYS A 247 3.24 -39.67 -4.67
CA LYS A 247 3.09 -40.95 -3.98
C LYS A 247 4.26 -41.88 -4.29
N PHE A 248 4.57 -42.07 -5.57
CA PHE A 248 5.70 -42.91 -6.01
C PHE A 248 7.05 -42.40 -5.46
N PHE A 249 7.26 -41.08 -5.43
CA PHE A 249 8.47 -40.47 -4.88
C PHE A 249 8.69 -40.85 -3.41
N THR A 250 7.61 -40.91 -2.63
CA THR A 250 7.63 -41.30 -1.22
C THR A 250 7.76 -42.81 -1.05
N GLU A 251 7.03 -43.60 -1.84
CA GLU A 251 7.11 -45.07 -1.80
C GLU A 251 8.51 -45.58 -2.13
N SER A 252 9.11 -45.08 -3.21
CA SER A 252 10.46 -45.49 -3.64
C SER A 252 11.51 -45.25 -2.54
N ARG A 253 11.31 -44.27 -1.66
CA ARG A 253 12.25 -43.89 -0.61
C ARG A 253 11.96 -44.53 0.73
N LEU A 254 10.69 -44.61 1.12
CA LEU A 254 10.30 -44.90 2.51
C LEU A 254 9.49 -46.19 2.70
N LEU A 255 8.80 -46.71 1.69
CA LEU A 255 7.91 -47.87 1.86
C LEU A 255 8.67 -49.07 2.44
N GLN A 256 8.27 -49.56 3.60
CA GLN A 256 8.91 -50.65 4.35
C GLN A 256 10.37 -50.41 4.77
N ARG A 257 10.82 -49.15 4.82
CA ARG A 257 12.12 -48.78 5.40
C ARG A 257 11.95 -48.51 6.90
N ASP A 258 13.02 -48.75 7.65
CA ASP A 258 13.15 -48.30 9.03
C ASP A 258 13.38 -46.78 9.04
N VAL A 259 12.57 -46.08 9.82
CA VAL A 259 12.61 -44.62 9.94
C VAL A 259 12.52 -44.21 11.40
N GLN A 260 12.84 -42.96 11.67
CA GLN A 260 12.51 -42.32 12.94
C GLN A 260 11.45 -41.25 12.69
N ILE A 261 10.41 -41.22 13.53
CA ILE A 261 9.31 -40.28 13.39
C ILE A 261 9.30 -39.37 14.62
N ILE A 262 9.36 -38.07 14.37
CA ILE A 262 9.15 -37.05 15.40
C ILE A 262 7.67 -36.69 15.37
N MET A 263 6.97 -36.97 16.46
CA MET A 263 5.53 -36.68 16.59
C MET A 263 5.36 -35.30 17.22
N GLU A 264 4.70 -34.40 16.50
CA GLU A 264 4.67 -32.97 16.82
C GLU A 264 3.30 -32.51 17.29
N SER A 265 2.24 -33.07 16.70
CA SER A 265 0.86 -32.78 17.07
C SER A 265 -0.09 -33.87 16.61
N CYS A 266 -1.35 -33.82 17.00
CA CYS A 266 -2.39 -34.74 16.53
C CYS A 266 -3.79 -34.11 16.61
N PRO A 267 -4.37 -33.66 15.49
CA PRO A 267 -5.74 -33.14 15.51
C PRO A 267 -6.77 -34.21 15.92
N ASN A 268 -6.55 -35.48 15.54
CA ASN A 268 -7.40 -36.64 15.82
C ASN A 268 -6.51 -37.91 15.92
N GLN A 269 -6.93 -39.06 15.36
CA GLN A 269 -6.09 -40.26 15.17
C GLN A 269 -4.97 -40.08 14.13
N ILE A 270 -4.93 -38.93 13.45
CA ILE A 270 -3.84 -38.55 12.55
C ILE A 270 -2.79 -37.83 13.38
N ILE A 271 -1.54 -38.28 13.27
CA ILE A 271 -0.39 -37.64 13.91
C ILE A 271 0.30 -36.77 12.85
N LEU A 272 0.52 -35.50 13.19
CA LEU A 272 1.39 -34.61 12.45
C LEU A 272 2.83 -34.86 12.90
N GLY A 273 3.72 -35.11 11.97
CA GLY A 273 5.10 -35.39 12.32
C GLY A 273 6.08 -35.37 11.17
N THR A 274 7.35 -35.43 11.53
CA THR A 274 8.48 -35.42 10.60
C THR A 274 9.08 -36.81 10.51
N ILE A 275 9.26 -37.33 9.29
CA ILE A 275 9.88 -38.64 9.04
C ILE A 275 11.35 -38.44 8.68
N MET A 276 12.21 -38.98 9.53
CA MET A 276 13.67 -38.94 9.40
C MET A 276 14.18 -40.29 8.90
N HIS A 277 14.96 -40.25 7.82
CA HIS A 277 15.69 -41.38 7.29
C HIS A 277 17.15 -40.96 7.09
N PRO A 278 18.15 -41.87 7.21
CA PRO A 278 19.57 -41.52 7.03
C PRO A 278 19.90 -40.79 5.72
N ASN A 279 19.12 -41.04 4.66
CA ASN A 279 19.27 -40.40 3.35
C ASN A 279 18.58 -39.04 3.22
N GLY A 280 17.98 -38.50 4.28
CA GLY A 280 17.40 -37.16 4.33
C GLY A 280 15.96 -37.09 4.82
N ASN A 281 15.49 -35.85 4.98
CA ASN A 281 14.12 -35.53 5.39
C ASN A 281 13.18 -35.54 4.16
N ILE A 282 12.20 -36.44 4.16
CA ILE A 282 11.28 -36.59 3.03
C ILE A 282 10.44 -35.33 2.78
N THR A 283 10.11 -34.58 3.84
CA THR A 283 9.32 -33.35 3.77
C THR A 283 10.03 -32.30 2.92
N GLU A 284 11.32 -32.09 3.15
CA GLU A 284 12.15 -31.15 2.39
C GLU A 284 12.32 -31.61 0.94
N LEU A 285 12.57 -32.91 0.72
CA LEU A 285 12.77 -33.47 -0.61
C LEU A 285 11.52 -33.32 -1.50
N LEU A 286 10.32 -33.54 -0.94
CA LEU A 286 9.06 -33.35 -1.64
C LEU A 286 8.85 -31.90 -2.08
N LEU A 287 9.17 -30.93 -1.21
CA LEU A 287 9.11 -29.50 -1.55
C LEU A 287 10.14 -29.14 -2.61
N LYS A 288 11.39 -29.58 -2.45
CA LYS A 288 12.49 -29.28 -3.36
C LYS A 288 12.22 -29.83 -4.76
N GLU A 289 11.57 -30.97 -4.87
CA GLU A 289 11.15 -31.52 -6.16
C GLU A 289 9.81 -30.92 -6.65
N GLY A 290 9.14 -30.06 -5.90
CA GLY A 290 7.85 -29.49 -6.32
C GLY A 290 6.72 -30.52 -6.36
N PHE A 291 6.82 -31.59 -5.55
CA PHE A 291 5.73 -32.53 -5.27
C PHE A 291 4.86 -32.09 -4.10
N ALA A 292 5.30 -31.10 -3.33
CA ALA A 292 4.56 -30.55 -2.21
C ALA A 292 4.64 -29.02 -2.21
N ARG A 293 3.73 -28.42 -1.45
CA ARG A 293 3.74 -27.01 -1.06
C ARG A 293 3.71 -26.88 0.45
N CYS A 294 4.24 -25.79 0.97
CA CYS A 294 4.18 -25.45 2.38
C CYS A 294 2.74 -25.07 2.80
N VAL A 295 2.33 -25.45 4.02
CA VAL A 295 1.02 -25.10 4.58
C VAL A 295 1.14 -24.46 5.97
N ASP A 296 0.55 -23.28 6.13
CA ASP A 296 0.80 -22.44 7.31
C ASP A 296 0.18 -23.02 8.60
N TRP A 297 -0.97 -23.70 8.50
CA TRP A 297 -1.71 -24.20 9.66
C TRP A 297 -0.96 -25.30 10.45
N SER A 298 -0.06 -26.04 9.80
CA SER A 298 0.80 -27.04 10.45
C SER A 298 2.29 -26.66 10.44
N MET A 299 2.66 -25.52 9.85
CA MET A 299 4.05 -25.03 9.87
C MET A 299 4.52 -24.72 11.29
N ALA A 300 3.64 -24.19 12.13
CA ALA A 300 3.98 -23.81 13.51
C ALA A 300 4.32 -25.01 14.41
N VAL A 301 3.88 -26.22 14.08
CA VAL A 301 4.21 -27.44 14.85
C VAL A 301 5.45 -28.15 14.30
N TYR A 302 5.93 -27.79 13.10
CA TYR A 302 7.12 -28.38 12.50
C TYR A 302 8.37 -28.02 13.29
N THR A 303 9.09 -29.04 13.76
CA THR A 303 10.26 -28.88 14.64
C THR A 303 11.59 -28.82 13.89
N GLY A 304 11.61 -29.18 12.61
CA GLY A 304 12.82 -29.20 11.77
C GLY A 304 13.25 -27.85 11.21
N GLY A 305 12.59 -26.75 11.59
CA GLY A 305 12.89 -25.38 11.11
C GLY A 305 12.15 -24.99 9.83
N ALA A 306 11.15 -24.10 9.95
CA ALA A 306 10.30 -23.67 8.83
C ALA A 306 11.08 -23.06 7.66
N GLU A 307 12.18 -22.35 7.93
CA GLU A 307 13.03 -21.71 6.92
C GLU A 307 13.55 -22.71 5.87
N GLN A 308 13.90 -23.94 6.29
CA GLN A 308 14.39 -24.96 5.38
C GLN A 308 13.32 -25.41 4.39
N LEU A 309 12.08 -25.59 4.87
CA LEU A 309 10.93 -25.95 4.03
C LEU A 309 10.60 -24.82 3.05
N ARG A 310 10.58 -23.57 3.52
CA ARG A 310 10.35 -22.39 2.66
C ARG A 310 11.42 -22.24 1.59
N ALA A 311 12.69 -22.48 1.94
CA ALA A 311 13.79 -22.45 0.98
C ALA A 311 13.66 -23.55 -0.08
N ALA A 312 13.26 -24.76 0.31
CA ALA A 312 13.01 -25.86 -0.61
C ALA A 312 11.86 -25.56 -1.59
N GLU A 313 10.74 -25.03 -1.09
CA GLU A 313 9.61 -24.60 -1.92
C GLU A 313 10.02 -23.45 -2.87
N LYS A 314 10.75 -22.46 -2.37
CA LYS A 314 11.25 -21.33 -3.19
C LYS A 314 12.12 -21.82 -4.34
N SER A 315 13.05 -22.75 -4.08
CA SER A 315 13.88 -23.36 -5.13
C SER A 315 13.05 -24.09 -6.19
N ALA A 316 11.96 -24.76 -5.79
CA ALA A 316 11.06 -25.43 -6.72
C ALA A 316 10.23 -24.44 -7.57
N LYS A 317 9.76 -23.35 -6.97
CA LYS A 317 9.07 -22.23 -7.65
C LYS A 317 9.98 -21.57 -8.69
N GLU A 318 11.22 -21.24 -8.32
CA GLU A 318 12.20 -20.61 -9.21
C GLU A 318 12.55 -21.49 -10.43
N ARG A 319 12.65 -22.81 -10.23
CA ARG A 319 12.87 -23.77 -11.31
C ARG A 319 11.60 -24.19 -12.06
N ARG A 320 10.42 -23.70 -11.65
CA ARG A 320 9.11 -24.02 -12.24
C ARG A 320 8.88 -25.52 -12.40
N VAL A 321 9.19 -26.29 -11.35
CA VAL A 321 9.06 -27.76 -11.41
C VAL A 321 7.67 -28.22 -10.95
N ARG A 322 7.10 -29.15 -11.72
CA ARG A 322 5.90 -29.93 -11.37
C ARG A 322 4.69 -29.06 -10.99
N ILE A 323 4.26 -29.04 -9.72
CA ILE A 323 3.11 -28.22 -9.29
C ILE A 323 3.33 -26.72 -9.54
N TRP A 324 4.58 -26.30 -9.74
CA TRP A 324 4.98 -24.92 -10.03
C TRP A 324 5.26 -24.64 -11.51
N LYS A 325 4.93 -25.55 -12.44
CA LYS A 325 5.21 -25.39 -13.87
C LYS A 325 4.65 -24.06 -14.44
N ASP A 326 3.46 -23.69 -13.98
CA ASP A 326 2.72 -22.49 -14.42
C ASP A 326 2.83 -21.34 -13.40
N TYR A 327 3.77 -21.42 -12.44
CA TYR A 327 3.92 -20.42 -11.39
C TYR A 327 4.31 -19.05 -11.96
N VAL A 328 3.60 -18.01 -11.57
CA VAL A 328 3.93 -16.61 -11.89
C VAL A 328 4.17 -15.88 -10.58
N ALA A 329 5.40 -15.38 -10.39
CA ALA A 329 5.72 -14.65 -9.18
C ALA A 329 4.88 -13.36 -9.08
N PRO A 330 4.36 -13.00 -7.90
CA PRO A 330 3.60 -11.75 -7.71
C PRO A 330 4.36 -10.47 -8.12
N THR A 331 5.69 -10.54 -8.13
CA THR A 331 6.59 -9.44 -8.53
C THR A 331 7.19 -9.63 -9.92
N ALA A 332 6.72 -10.59 -10.73
CA ALA A 332 7.36 -10.94 -12.01
C ALA A 332 7.44 -9.76 -13.00
N ASN A 333 6.47 -8.85 -12.92
CA ASN A 333 6.37 -7.68 -13.80
C ASN A 333 6.93 -6.38 -13.16
N ILE A 334 7.63 -6.48 -12.02
CA ILE A 334 8.20 -5.32 -11.32
C ILE A 334 9.70 -5.27 -11.61
N ASP A 335 10.18 -4.14 -12.12
CA ASP A 335 11.61 -3.90 -12.32
C ASP A 335 12.40 -4.08 -11.02
N LEU A 336 13.62 -4.60 -11.12
CA LEU A 336 14.45 -4.91 -9.94
C LEU A 336 14.69 -3.68 -9.04
N LYS A 337 14.87 -2.50 -9.66
CA LYS A 337 15.06 -1.21 -8.98
C LYS A 337 13.81 -0.75 -8.19
N ASP A 338 12.63 -1.17 -8.63
CA ASP A 338 11.35 -0.82 -8.02
C ASP A 338 10.89 -1.87 -7.01
N ARG A 339 11.52 -3.05 -7.04
CA ARG A 339 11.30 -4.13 -6.07
C ARG A 339 12.00 -3.85 -4.74
N GLN A 340 13.21 -3.30 -4.75
CA GLN A 340 13.96 -2.97 -3.54
C GLN A 340 14.59 -1.59 -3.64
N PHE A 341 14.29 -0.72 -2.69
CA PHE A 341 14.82 0.64 -2.67
C PHE A 341 14.89 1.22 -1.25
N VAL A 342 15.72 2.25 -1.11
CA VAL A 342 15.83 3.05 0.12
C VAL A 342 15.16 4.40 -0.12
N ALA A 343 14.25 4.80 0.76
CA ALA A 343 13.52 6.04 0.62
C ALA A 343 13.31 6.73 1.98
N LYS A 344 13.13 8.06 1.97
CA LYS A 344 12.87 8.85 3.20
C LYS A 344 11.37 8.89 3.48
N VAL A 345 10.94 8.57 4.69
CA VAL A 345 9.52 8.62 5.06
C VAL A 345 9.10 10.08 5.27
N MET A 346 8.09 10.50 4.52
CA MET A 346 7.55 11.86 4.53
C MET A 346 6.21 11.97 5.26
N GLN A 347 5.44 10.89 5.31
CA GLN A 347 4.16 10.85 6.03
C GLN A 347 3.83 9.41 6.43
N VAL A 348 3.25 9.24 7.61
CA VAL A 348 2.56 8.03 8.04
C VAL A 348 1.06 8.21 7.84
N ILE A 349 0.44 7.31 7.10
CA ILE A 349 -1.00 7.28 6.83
C ILE A 349 -1.61 6.19 7.72
N ASN A 350 -2.31 6.62 8.77
CA ASN A 350 -2.93 5.74 9.76
C ASN A 350 -1.91 4.73 10.33
N ALA A 351 -2.14 3.42 10.14
CA ALA A 351 -1.40 2.35 10.78
C ALA A 351 -0.92 1.24 9.81
N ASP A 352 -1.08 1.43 8.51
CA ASP A 352 -0.72 0.44 7.49
C ASP A 352 -0.07 1.03 6.23
N ALA A 353 0.10 2.35 6.14
CA ALA A 353 0.69 2.99 4.97
C ALA A 353 1.64 4.14 5.32
N ILE A 354 2.60 4.36 4.43
CA ILE A 354 3.57 5.46 4.50
C ILE A 354 3.75 6.09 3.11
N VAL A 355 3.99 7.40 3.08
CA VAL A 355 4.48 8.11 1.90
C VAL A 355 5.99 8.23 2.03
N VAL A 356 6.71 7.76 1.02
CA VAL A 356 8.17 7.82 0.96
C VAL A 356 8.63 8.66 -0.23
N LYS A 357 9.67 9.46 -0.02
CA LYS A 357 10.34 10.24 -1.07
C LYS A 357 11.55 9.48 -1.57
N MET A 358 11.54 9.17 -2.86
CA MET A 358 12.61 8.49 -3.58
C MET A 358 13.77 9.45 -3.83
N ASN A 359 14.95 8.91 -4.17
CA ASN A 359 16.10 9.74 -4.56
C ASN A 359 15.83 10.56 -5.83
N SER A 360 14.88 10.13 -6.68
CA SER A 360 14.40 10.89 -7.84
C SER A 360 13.59 12.15 -7.47
N GLY A 361 13.21 12.31 -6.19
CA GLY A 361 12.31 13.36 -5.72
C GLY A 361 10.83 12.99 -5.73
N GLU A 362 10.46 11.86 -6.36
CA GLU A 362 9.08 11.38 -6.44
C GLU A 362 8.58 10.83 -5.09
N ASN A 363 7.29 11.09 -4.78
CA ASN A 363 6.61 10.54 -3.61
C ASN A 363 5.82 9.30 -3.99
N LYS A 364 6.04 8.18 -3.29
CA LYS A 364 5.32 6.92 -3.48
C LYS A 364 4.60 6.51 -2.20
N THR A 365 3.37 6.03 -2.32
CA THR A 365 2.63 5.46 -1.19
C THR A 365 2.89 3.96 -1.11
N VAL A 366 3.36 3.50 0.03
CA VAL A 366 3.70 2.10 0.32
C VAL A 366 2.85 1.60 1.47
N HIS A 367 2.20 0.46 1.29
CA HIS A 367 1.43 -0.22 2.33
C HIS A 367 2.23 -1.36 2.94
N LEU A 368 2.08 -1.60 4.23
CA LEU A 368 2.69 -2.73 4.92
C LEU A 368 2.03 -4.04 4.47
N SER A 369 2.81 -4.97 3.96
CA SER A 369 2.30 -6.24 3.42
C SER A 369 1.73 -7.14 4.52
N SER A 370 0.66 -7.89 4.18
CA SER A 370 0.05 -8.92 5.01
C SER A 370 -0.47 -8.53 6.40
N ILE A 371 -0.62 -7.24 6.69
CA ILE A 371 -1.27 -6.77 7.92
C ILE A 371 -2.51 -5.92 7.61
N ARG A 372 -3.40 -5.79 8.59
CA ARG A 372 -4.49 -4.82 8.59
C ARG A 372 -4.31 -3.85 9.76
N PRO A 373 -4.58 -2.55 9.55
CA PRO A 373 -4.63 -1.62 10.65
C PRO A 373 -5.85 -1.93 11.54
N PRO A 374 -5.91 -1.40 12.77
CA PRO A 374 -7.09 -1.48 13.61
C PRO A 374 -8.33 -0.94 12.86
N ARG A 375 -9.47 -1.59 13.01
CA ARG A 375 -10.76 -1.21 12.40
C ARG A 375 -11.89 -1.57 13.35
N ILE A 376 -13.02 -0.88 13.22
CA ILE A 376 -14.28 -1.24 13.86
C ILE A 376 -15.04 -2.13 12.87
N GLU A 377 -15.36 -3.37 13.27
CA GLU A 377 -16.16 -4.29 12.45
C GLU A 377 -17.66 -4.10 12.76
N GLY A 378 -18.47 -3.76 11.74
CA GLY A 378 -19.91 -3.54 11.84
C GLY A 378 -20.38 -2.17 11.31
N GLU A 379 -21.65 -2.06 10.89
CA GLU A 379 -22.26 -0.78 10.55
C GLU A 379 -22.36 0.09 11.81
N ASN A 380 -21.64 1.20 11.82
CA ASN A 380 -21.75 2.20 12.87
C ASN A 380 -23.14 2.85 12.76
N LYS A 381 -24.07 2.46 13.66
CA LYS A 381 -25.45 2.98 13.67
C LYS A 381 -25.54 4.46 14.03
N ASP A 382 -24.49 5.01 14.63
CA ASP A 382 -24.34 6.44 14.85
C ASP A 382 -23.53 7.06 13.71
N LYS A 383 -24.24 7.43 12.62
CA LYS A 383 -23.75 8.36 11.58
C LYS A 383 -23.63 9.77 12.15
N ASP A 384 -22.95 9.91 13.28
CA ASP A 384 -22.71 11.21 13.87
C ASP A 384 -21.58 11.89 13.08
N LYS A 385 -21.76 13.16 12.73
CA LYS A 385 -20.81 13.98 11.93
C LYS A 385 -19.42 14.17 12.60
N ARG A 386 -19.13 13.45 13.70
CA ARG A 386 -17.95 13.60 14.55
C ARG A 386 -16.95 12.45 14.52
N PHE A 387 -17.21 11.38 13.77
CA PHE A 387 -16.28 10.24 13.71
C PHE A 387 -14.94 10.63 13.08
N ARG A 388 -13.85 10.45 13.83
CA ARG A 388 -12.47 10.72 13.47
C ARG A 388 -11.66 9.43 13.59
N PRO A 389 -11.34 8.75 12.46
CA PRO A 389 -10.69 7.44 12.48
C PRO A 389 -9.42 7.35 13.35
N LEU A 390 -8.60 8.41 13.37
CA LEU A 390 -7.36 8.43 14.14
C LEU A 390 -7.57 8.31 15.66
N TYR A 391 -8.66 8.86 16.20
CA TYR A 391 -8.90 8.95 17.64
C TYR A 391 -10.01 7.99 18.12
N ASP A 392 -10.95 7.64 17.25
CA ASP A 392 -12.14 6.87 17.62
C ASP A 392 -11.99 5.37 17.32
N ILE A 393 -11.06 4.97 16.44
CA ILE A 393 -10.77 3.55 16.22
C ILE A 393 -9.83 3.06 17.33
N PRO A 394 -10.20 2.00 18.08
CA PRO A 394 -9.35 1.40 19.11
C PRO A 394 -7.92 1.15 18.63
N TYR A 395 -6.93 1.60 19.40
CA TYR A 395 -5.50 1.43 19.14
C TYR A 395 -4.95 2.09 17.85
N MET A 396 -5.76 2.85 17.10
CA MET A 396 -5.32 3.52 15.87
C MET A 396 -4.31 4.64 16.17
N PHE A 397 -4.58 5.45 17.20
CA PHE A 397 -3.68 6.52 17.62
C PHE A 397 -2.31 5.96 18.04
N GLU A 398 -2.29 4.90 18.84
CA GLU A 398 -1.08 4.24 19.31
C GLU A 398 -0.29 3.60 18.16
N ALA A 399 -0.98 2.99 17.19
CA ALA A 399 -0.38 2.42 16.00
C ALA A 399 0.28 3.51 15.12
N ARG A 400 -0.45 4.60 14.85
CA ARG A 400 0.06 5.74 14.10
C ARG A 400 1.23 6.40 14.80
N GLU A 401 1.13 6.66 16.10
CA GLU A 401 2.21 7.29 16.88
C GLU A 401 3.45 6.40 16.97
N PHE A 402 3.28 5.08 17.10
CA PHE A 402 4.40 4.13 17.03
C PHE A 402 5.14 4.25 15.70
N MET A 403 4.40 4.22 14.58
CA MET A 403 5.00 4.37 13.25
C MET A 403 5.65 5.75 13.08
N ARG A 404 4.96 6.83 13.43
CA ARG A 404 5.45 8.21 13.30
C ARG A 404 6.76 8.39 14.04
N LYS A 405 6.80 8.10 15.34
CA LYS A 405 8.01 8.28 16.17
C LYS A 405 9.18 7.44 15.67
N LYS A 406 8.92 6.28 15.07
CA LYS A 406 9.96 5.38 14.57
C LYS A 406 10.44 5.72 13.16
N LEU A 407 9.58 6.28 12.31
CA LEU A 407 9.80 6.37 10.87
C LEU A 407 9.92 7.79 10.32
N ILE A 408 9.20 8.77 10.86
CA ILE A 408 9.07 10.09 10.22
C ILE A 408 10.44 10.74 10.00
N GLY A 409 10.70 11.19 8.78
CA GLY A 409 11.98 11.79 8.39
C GLY A 409 13.17 10.82 8.28
N LYS A 410 13.02 9.53 8.62
CA LYS A 410 14.08 8.53 8.54
C LYS A 410 14.12 7.86 7.17
N LYS A 411 15.29 7.33 6.79
CA LYS A 411 15.45 6.45 5.62
C LYS A 411 15.08 5.02 6.00
N VAL A 412 14.26 4.38 5.18
CA VAL A 412 13.80 3.00 5.37
C VAL A 412 14.15 2.16 4.16
N ASN A 413 14.34 0.86 4.39
CA ASN A 413 14.49 -0.13 3.32
C ASN A 413 13.10 -0.66 2.98
N VAL A 414 12.71 -0.60 1.72
CA VAL A 414 11.42 -1.07 1.22
C VAL A 414 11.67 -2.24 0.27
N THR A 415 11.01 -3.37 0.52
CA THR A 415 10.98 -4.53 -0.37
C THR A 415 9.54 -4.82 -0.78
N VAL A 416 9.20 -4.56 -2.03
CA VAL A 416 7.86 -4.79 -2.57
C VAL A 416 7.59 -6.30 -2.65
N ASP A 417 6.54 -6.75 -1.98
CA ASP A 417 6.14 -8.15 -1.92
C ASP A 417 5.12 -8.48 -3.01
N TYR A 418 4.15 -7.60 -3.22
CA TYR A 418 3.14 -7.71 -4.27
C TYR A 418 2.44 -6.37 -4.52
N ILE A 419 1.82 -6.24 -5.70
CA ILE A 419 0.95 -5.10 -6.02
C ILE A 419 -0.47 -5.63 -6.13
N ARG A 420 -1.38 -5.08 -5.32
CA ARG A 420 -2.81 -5.35 -5.45
C ARG A 420 -3.38 -4.39 -6.48
N ALA A 421 -3.85 -4.93 -7.60
CA ALA A 421 -4.47 -4.16 -8.67
C ALA A 421 -5.67 -3.37 -8.15
N ALA A 422 -5.94 -2.22 -8.79
CA ALA A 422 -7.13 -1.43 -8.52
C ALA A 422 -8.39 -2.25 -8.87
N THR A 423 -9.36 -2.28 -7.97
CA THR A 423 -10.68 -2.85 -8.27
C THR A 423 -11.61 -1.74 -8.75
N GLY A 424 -12.17 -1.89 -9.94
CA GLY A 424 -13.19 -0.99 -10.47
C GLY A 424 -14.45 -0.97 -9.60
N ALA A 425 -15.26 0.08 -9.73
CA ALA A 425 -16.54 0.18 -9.03
C ALA A 425 -17.51 -0.90 -9.52
N GLY A 426 -17.66 -1.98 -8.75
CA GLY A 426 -18.63 -3.06 -8.96
C GLY A 426 -19.35 -3.38 -7.64
N GLU A 427 -20.64 -3.68 -7.73
CA GLU A 427 -21.73 -3.53 -6.72
C GLU A 427 -21.56 -4.17 -5.31
N THR A 428 -20.40 -4.70 -4.91
CA THR A 428 -20.21 -5.24 -3.54
C THR A 428 -18.83 -4.99 -2.91
N THR A 429 -17.94 -4.24 -3.55
CA THR A 429 -16.64 -3.85 -2.97
C THR A 429 -16.34 -2.38 -3.24
N PRO A 430 -15.90 -1.60 -2.24
CA PRO A 430 -15.44 -0.24 -2.49
C PRO A 430 -14.34 -0.25 -3.57
N ALA A 431 -14.40 0.67 -4.52
CA ALA A 431 -13.31 0.86 -5.46
C ALA A 431 -12.04 1.21 -4.68
N PHE A 432 -10.98 0.43 -4.85
CA PHE A 432 -9.69 0.69 -4.20
C PHE A 432 -8.66 1.02 -5.26
N SER A 433 -7.87 2.05 -5.01
CA SER A 433 -6.68 2.36 -5.80
C SER A 433 -5.69 1.20 -5.73
N GLU A 434 -4.83 1.09 -6.75
CA GLU A 434 -3.70 0.17 -6.72
C GLU A 434 -2.91 0.33 -5.41
N ARG A 435 -2.54 -0.78 -4.78
CA ARG A 435 -1.75 -0.79 -3.54
C ARG A 435 -0.45 -1.53 -3.74
N THR A 436 0.66 -0.79 -3.67
CA THR A 436 1.98 -1.39 -3.50
C THR A 436 2.12 -1.88 -2.05
N CYS A 437 2.15 -3.20 -1.86
CA CYS A 437 2.33 -3.84 -0.55
C CYS A 437 3.78 -4.31 -0.39
N ALA A 438 4.43 -3.88 0.67
CA ALA A 438 5.86 -4.08 0.88
C ALA A 438 6.21 -4.37 2.34
N THR A 439 7.33 -5.07 2.50
CA THR A 439 8.04 -5.17 3.77
C THR A 439 8.89 -3.91 3.93
N VAL A 440 8.66 -3.18 5.03
CA VAL A 440 9.40 -1.96 5.37
C VAL A 440 10.25 -2.24 6.60
N SER A 441 11.55 -1.96 6.53
CA SER A 441 12.48 -2.18 7.63
C SER A 441 13.40 -0.98 7.90
N ILE A 442 13.79 -0.83 9.17
CA ILE A 442 14.73 0.20 9.63
C ILE A 442 15.60 -0.38 10.76
N GLY A 443 16.92 -0.30 10.62
CA GLY A 443 17.85 -0.85 11.61
C GLY A 443 17.64 -2.35 11.89
N GLY A 444 17.29 -3.13 10.85
CA GLY A 444 16.99 -4.56 10.96
C GLY A 444 15.60 -4.90 11.53
N ILE A 445 14.78 -3.91 11.89
CA ILE A 445 13.45 -4.13 12.44
C ILE A 445 12.40 -4.08 11.33
N ASN A 446 11.63 -5.15 11.15
CA ASN A 446 10.44 -5.18 10.30
C ASN A 446 9.29 -4.42 10.99
N ILE A 447 8.77 -3.37 10.34
CA ILE A 447 7.72 -2.50 10.92
C ILE A 447 6.39 -3.23 11.07
N ALA A 448 6.03 -4.08 10.10
CA ALA A 448 4.80 -4.85 10.16
C ALA A 448 4.84 -5.85 11.32
N GLU A 449 5.96 -6.55 11.49
CA GLU A 449 6.17 -7.47 12.61
C GLU A 449 6.10 -6.72 13.96
N ALA A 450 6.74 -5.55 14.06
CA ALA A 450 6.76 -4.76 15.28
C ALA A 450 5.34 -4.28 15.69
N LEU A 451 4.53 -3.84 14.73
CA LEU A 451 3.12 -3.48 14.96
C LEU A 451 2.31 -4.69 15.46
N VAL A 452 2.40 -5.81 14.76
CA VAL A 452 1.69 -7.05 15.10
C VAL A 452 2.10 -7.54 16.49
N SER A 453 3.39 -7.54 16.83
CA SER A 453 3.90 -7.98 18.14
C SER A 453 3.39 -7.15 19.34
N LYS A 454 2.92 -5.93 19.06
CA LYS A 454 2.32 -5.01 20.03
C LYS A 454 0.78 -5.05 20.01
N GLY A 455 0.18 -5.85 19.13
CA GLY A 455 -1.27 -5.89 18.90
C GLY A 455 -1.80 -4.59 18.29
N LEU A 456 -0.97 -3.82 17.59
CA LEU A 456 -1.34 -2.57 16.91
C LEU A 456 -1.75 -2.78 15.44
N ALA A 457 -1.71 -4.02 14.98
CA ALA A 457 -2.18 -4.48 13.68
C ALA A 457 -2.53 -5.97 13.77
N THR A 458 -3.39 -6.46 12.87
CA THR A 458 -3.74 -7.89 12.75
C THR A 458 -3.25 -8.47 11.44
N ILE A 459 -3.08 -9.79 11.37
CA ILE A 459 -2.55 -10.43 10.16
C ILE A 459 -3.66 -10.72 9.15
N ILE A 460 -3.37 -10.51 7.88
CA ILE A 460 -4.21 -11.01 6.78
C ILE A 460 -4.04 -12.52 6.68
N ARG A 461 -5.15 -13.25 6.85
CA ARG A 461 -5.20 -14.69 6.55
C ARG A 461 -5.45 -14.89 5.06
N TYR A 462 -4.59 -15.67 4.42
CA TYR A 462 -4.63 -15.95 2.98
C TYR A 462 -5.22 -17.34 2.72
N ARG A 463 -5.79 -17.53 1.53
CA ARG A 463 -6.11 -18.88 1.03
C ARG A 463 -4.80 -19.59 0.70
N GLN A 464 -4.82 -20.92 0.71
CA GLN A 464 -3.60 -21.74 0.52
C GLN A 464 -2.89 -21.50 -0.83
N ASP A 465 -3.59 -20.94 -1.81
CA ASP A 465 -3.07 -20.73 -3.18
C ASP A 465 -2.76 -19.25 -3.46
N ASP A 466 -2.90 -18.38 -2.47
CA ASP A 466 -2.66 -16.94 -2.62
C ASP A 466 -1.23 -16.57 -2.21
N ASP A 467 -0.38 -16.43 -3.22
CA ASP A 467 1.02 -16.03 -3.05
C ASP A 467 1.21 -14.52 -2.90
N GLN A 468 0.15 -13.70 -2.95
CA GLN A 468 0.21 -12.24 -2.73
C GLN A 468 0.32 -11.88 -1.24
N ARG A 469 1.40 -12.33 -0.61
CA ARG A 469 1.69 -12.13 0.82
C ARG A 469 3.12 -11.66 1.04
N SER A 470 3.39 -11.19 2.27
CA SER A 470 4.71 -10.77 2.72
C SER A 470 5.71 -11.91 2.58
N SER A 471 6.93 -11.56 2.15
CA SER A 471 8.08 -12.46 2.21
C SER A 471 8.45 -12.91 3.63
N HIS A 472 7.96 -12.21 4.66
CA HIS A 472 8.24 -12.48 6.08
C HIS A 472 6.96 -12.95 6.82
N TYR A 473 6.03 -13.61 6.14
CA TYR A 473 4.71 -13.97 6.69
C TYR A 473 4.78 -14.84 7.97
N ASP A 474 5.75 -15.76 8.04
CA ASP A 474 5.92 -16.63 9.21
C ASP A 474 6.36 -15.85 10.46
N GLU A 475 7.21 -14.83 10.29
CA GLU A 475 7.61 -13.91 11.38
C GLU A 475 6.41 -13.11 11.90
N LEU A 476 5.54 -12.66 10.98
CA LEU A 476 4.29 -12.01 11.36
C LEU A 476 3.44 -12.95 12.21
N LEU A 477 3.18 -14.19 11.75
CA LEU A 477 2.40 -15.18 12.50
C LEU A 477 2.95 -15.43 13.90
N ALA A 478 4.29 -15.56 14.02
CA ALA A 478 4.95 -15.69 15.31
C ALA A 478 4.75 -14.44 16.18
N ALA A 479 4.80 -13.24 15.60
CA ALA A 479 4.53 -11.98 16.31
C ALA A 479 3.09 -11.89 16.82
N GLU A 480 2.10 -12.32 16.04
CA GLU A 480 0.69 -12.34 16.44
C GLU A 480 0.47 -13.33 17.59
N ALA A 481 1.07 -14.53 17.51
CA ALA A 481 1.03 -15.49 18.61
C ALA A 481 1.60 -14.90 19.91
N ARG A 482 2.70 -14.14 19.84
CA ARG A 482 3.26 -13.41 20.99
C ARG A 482 2.32 -12.31 21.50
N ALA A 483 1.64 -11.59 20.62
CA ALA A 483 0.72 -10.52 21.01
C ALA A 483 -0.54 -11.07 21.69
N ILE A 484 -1.09 -12.17 21.17
CA ILE A 484 -2.22 -12.91 21.75
C ILE A 484 -1.84 -13.46 23.12
N LYS A 485 -0.73 -14.20 23.22
CA LYS A 485 -0.25 -14.80 24.47
C LYS A 485 -0.06 -13.77 25.58
N ASN A 486 0.45 -12.59 25.22
CA ASN A 486 0.72 -11.50 26.18
C ASN A 486 -0.44 -10.51 26.33
N GLY A 487 -1.58 -10.72 25.65
CA GLY A 487 -2.74 -9.84 25.72
C GLY A 487 -2.43 -8.37 25.39
N LYS A 488 -1.73 -8.11 24.29
CA LYS A 488 -1.30 -6.76 23.87
C LYS A 488 -2.25 -6.13 22.85
N GLY A 489 -2.43 -4.81 22.93
CA GLY A 489 -3.20 -4.02 21.97
C GLY A 489 -4.59 -4.59 21.73
N LEU A 490 -4.94 -4.86 20.47
CA LEU A 490 -6.20 -5.47 20.05
C LEU A 490 -6.48 -6.85 20.67
N HIS A 491 -5.47 -7.55 21.18
CA HIS A 491 -5.64 -8.83 21.89
C HIS A 491 -5.71 -8.67 23.41
N SER A 492 -5.66 -7.44 23.91
CA SER A 492 -5.82 -7.16 25.33
C SER A 492 -7.27 -7.37 25.77
N LYS A 493 -7.44 -7.91 26.98
CA LYS A 493 -8.74 -7.94 27.67
C LYS A 493 -8.94 -6.72 28.58
N LYS A 494 -7.98 -5.79 28.61
CA LYS A 494 -8.07 -4.54 29.36
C LYS A 494 -8.99 -3.56 28.65
N GLU A 495 -9.44 -2.55 29.38
CA GLU A 495 -10.24 -1.47 28.82
C GLU A 495 -9.50 -0.77 27.67
N VAL A 496 -10.23 -0.49 26.59
CA VAL A 496 -9.68 0.13 25.39
C VAL A 496 -9.33 1.60 25.67
N PRO A 497 -8.14 2.08 25.31
CA PRO A 497 -7.77 3.48 25.49
C PRO A 497 -8.69 4.44 24.70
N ILE A 498 -9.33 5.38 25.40
CA ILE A 498 -10.21 6.39 24.81
C ILE A 498 -9.46 7.72 24.64
N HIS A 499 -9.44 8.25 23.43
CA HIS A 499 -8.72 9.48 23.10
C HIS A 499 -9.69 10.65 22.90
N ARG A 500 -9.88 11.47 23.94
CA ARG A 500 -10.76 12.64 23.89
C ARG A 500 -9.99 13.86 23.40
N VAL A 501 -9.91 14.05 22.08
CA VAL A 501 -9.21 15.20 21.49
C VAL A 501 -10.21 16.30 21.13
N ALA A 502 -10.09 17.48 21.73
CA ALA A 502 -10.89 18.64 21.34
C ALA A 502 -10.39 19.19 19.99
N ASP A 503 -11.29 19.62 19.11
CA ASP A 503 -10.91 20.37 17.90
C ASP A 503 -11.41 21.80 18.04
N ILE A 504 -10.48 22.76 18.09
CA ILE A 504 -10.78 24.20 18.18
C ILE A 504 -10.34 24.95 16.93
N SER A 505 -9.91 24.23 15.89
CA SER A 505 -9.51 24.79 14.60
C SER A 505 -10.65 25.57 13.94
N GLY A 506 -10.45 26.88 13.74
CA GLY A 506 -11.44 27.73 13.06
C GLY A 506 -12.67 28.09 13.90
N GLU A 507 -12.65 27.80 15.21
CA GLU A 507 -13.72 28.16 16.14
C GLU A 507 -13.34 29.39 16.97
N THR A 508 -13.65 30.60 16.47
CA THR A 508 -13.23 31.88 17.07
C THR A 508 -13.56 32.01 18.57
N GLN A 509 -14.75 31.57 19.00
CA GLN A 509 -15.15 31.66 20.41
C GLN A 509 -14.30 30.79 21.34
N LYS A 510 -14.02 29.54 20.93
CA LYS A 510 -13.15 28.65 21.70
C LYS A 510 -11.69 29.13 21.63
N ALA A 511 -11.22 29.56 20.47
CA ALA A 511 -9.86 30.07 20.32
C ALA A 511 -9.59 31.26 21.26
N LYS A 512 -10.55 32.19 21.42
CA LYS A 512 -10.47 33.29 22.40
C LYS A 512 -10.33 32.80 23.85
N GLN A 513 -11.00 31.71 24.22
CA GLN A 513 -10.90 31.15 25.56
C GLN A 513 -9.52 30.53 25.82
N PHE A 514 -8.92 29.90 24.81
CA PHE A 514 -7.62 29.24 24.92
C PHE A 514 -6.42 30.19 24.77
N LEU A 515 -6.58 31.31 24.06
CA LEU A 515 -5.49 32.25 23.75
C LEU A 515 -4.66 32.67 24.98
N PRO A 516 -5.25 33.12 26.12
CA PRO A 516 -4.45 33.57 27.26
C PRO A 516 -3.62 32.44 27.88
N PHE A 517 -4.10 31.19 27.81
CA PHE A 517 -3.39 30.03 28.34
C PHE A 517 -2.19 29.67 27.46
N LEU A 518 -2.39 29.66 26.13
CA LEU A 518 -1.34 29.35 25.17
C LEU A 518 -0.25 30.43 25.15
N GLN A 519 -0.62 31.72 25.30
CA GLN A 519 0.35 32.81 25.44
C GLN A 519 1.21 32.65 26.71
N ARG A 520 0.59 32.33 27.86
CA ARG A 520 1.31 32.15 29.13
C ARG A 520 2.16 30.88 29.17
N ALA A 521 1.79 29.85 28.41
CA ALA A 521 2.56 28.61 28.32
C ALA A 521 3.93 28.81 27.65
N GLY A 522 4.11 29.90 26.88
CA GLY A 522 5.32 30.13 26.11
C GLY A 522 5.53 29.06 25.05
N ARG A 523 6.70 28.41 25.05
CA ARG A 523 6.99 27.29 24.14
C ARG A 523 6.20 26.05 24.54
N SER A 524 5.27 25.68 23.68
CA SER A 524 4.42 24.51 23.85
C SER A 524 4.79 23.44 22.82
N GLU A 525 4.91 22.19 23.27
CA GLU A 525 5.14 21.05 22.38
C GLU A 525 3.88 20.77 21.55
N ALA A 526 4.08 20.51 20.26
CA ALA A 526 3.01 20.20 19.34
C ALA A 526 3.45 19.16 18.29
N VAL A 527 2.48 18.49 17.67
CA VAL A 527 2.70 17.63 16.50
C VAL A 527 1.99 18.24 15.31
N VAL A 528 2.70 18.42 14.19
CA VAL A 528 2.08 18.92 12.95
C VAL A 528 1.21 17.83 12.32
N GLU A 529 -0.10 17.94 12.46
CA GLU A 529 -1.04 16.98 11.88
C GLU A 529 -1.33 17.25 10.40
N TYR A 530 -1.32 18.51 9.99
CA TYR A 530 -1.59 18.90 8.60
C TYR A 530 -0.92 20.22 8.23
N VAL A 531 -0.62 20.39 6.94
CA VAL A 531 -0.07 21.62 6.36
C VAL A 531 -1.02 22.09 5.26
N PHE A 532 -1.68 23.23 5.46
CA PHE A 532 -2.64 23.80 4.52
C PHE A 532 -1.97 24.66 3.44
N SER A 533 -0.91 25.38 3.81
CA SER A 533 -0.08 26.23 2.95
C SER A 533 1.32 26.35 3.57
N GLY A 534 2.23 27.10 2.94
CA GLY A 534 3.56 27.35 3.52
C GLY A 534 3.52 27.95 4.93
N SER A 535 2.51 28.77 5.25
CA SER A 535 2.41 29.44 6.56
C SER A 535 1.23 29.00 7.44
N ARG A 536 0.38 28.06 7.01
CA ARG A 536 -0.81 27.64 7.77
C ARG A 536 -0.82 26.14 8.04
N LEU A 537 -0.87 25.79 9.32
CA LEU A 537 -0.73 24.41 9.80
C LEU A 537 -1.88 24.01 10.73
N LYS A 538 -2.15 22.71 10.84
CA LYS A 538 -2.97 22.12 11.91
C LYS A 538 -2.04 21.42 12.88
N LEU A 539 -2.14 21.77 14.16
CA LEU A 539 -1.27 21.26 15.21
C LEU A 539 -2.10 20.50 16.23
N TYR A 540 -1.58 19.36 16.68
CA TYR A 540 -2.06 18.66 17.87
C TYR A 540 -1.20 19.06 19.06
N MET A 541 -1.83 19.57 20.12
CA MET A 541 -1.21 19.98 21.37
C MET A 541 -1.39 18.83 22.38
N PRO A 542 -0.35 18.03 22.69
CA PRO A 542 -0.51 16.84 23.54
C PRO A 542 -0.88 17.17 24.98
N LYS A 543 -0.34 18.27 25.53
CA LYS A 543 -0.59 18.69 26.92
C LYS A 543 -2.04 19.12 27.14
N GLU A 544 -2.60 19.87 26.19
CA GLU A 544 -3.98 20.38 26.22
C GLU A 544 -4.97 19.41 25.56
N THR A 545 -4.49 18.33 24.94
CA THR A 545 -5.28 17.34 24.19
C THR A 545 -6.21 17.98 23.15
N CYS A 546 -5.73 18.99 22.43
CA CYS A 546 -6.54 19.74 21.47
C CYS A 546 -5.86 19.92 20.10
N LEU A 547 -6.68 20.16 19.08
CA LEU A 547 -6.24 20.53 17.74
C LEU A 547 -6.47 22.02 17.52
N ILE A 548 -5.43 22.70 17.03
CA ILE A 548 -5.47 24.15 16.73
C ILE A 548 -5.06 24.41 15.28
N THR A 549 -5.56 25.51 14.71
CA THR A 549 -5.01 26.04 13.46
C THR A 549 -4.00 27.12 13.79
N PHE A 550 -2.82 27.04 13.18
CA PHE A 550 -1.69 27.90 13.46
C PHE A 550 -1.21 28.61 12.19
N LEU A 551 -0.91 29.90 12.31
CA LEU A 551 -0.34 30.77 11.29
C LEU A 551 1.04 31.24 11.74
N LEU A 552 2.01 31.19 10.83
CA LEU A 552 3.36 31.68 11.09
C LEU A 552 3.37 33.20 11.21
N ALA A 553 3.96 33.70 12.29
CA ALA A 553 4.12 35.12 12.56
C ALA A 553 5.28 35.72 11.75
N GLY A 554 5.20 37.03 11.54
CA GLY A 554 6.28 37.87 11.00
C GLY A 554 6.58 37.72 9.51
N ILE A 555 5.78 36.97 8.75
CA ILE A 555 6.02 36.72 7.32
C ILE A 555 4.76 36.82 6.46
N ASP A 556 4.96 37.22 5.20
CA ASP A 556 4.00 37.11 4.10
C ASP A 556 4.38 35.94 3.20
N CYS A 557 3.60 34.85 3.33
CA CYS A 557 3.78 33.65 2.52
C CYS A 557 2.84 33.66 1.30
N PRO A 558 3.31 33.29 0.10
CA PRO A 558 2.47 33.18 -1.09
C PRO A 558 1.27 32.23 -0.89
N ARG A 559 0.10 32.64 -1.37
CA ARG A 559 -1.18 31.96 -1.20
C ARG A 559 -1.43 30.98 -2.34
N GLY A 560 -1.91 29.78 -2.01
CA GLY A 560 -2.32 28.78 -3.01
C GLY A 560 -3.63 29.15 -3.71
N SER A 561 -3.96 28.41 -4.77
CA SER A 561 -5.23 28.60 -5.50
C SER A 561 -6.44 28.33 -4.62
N ARG A 562 -7.50 29.11 -4.83
CA ARG A 562 -8.74 28.97 -4.06
C ARG A 562 -9.95 29.01 -4.97
N ASN A 563 -10.77 27.97 -4.88
CA ASN A 563 -12.09 27.98 -5.49
C ASN A 563 -13.00 28.90 -4.68
N THR A 564 -13.41 30.00 -5.29
CA THR A 564 -14.39 30.92 -4.74
C THR A 564 -15.67 30.88 -5.59
N PRO A 565 -16.82 31.31 -5.05
CA PRO A 565 -18.06 31.38 -5.82
C PRO A 565 -17.97 32.24 -7.10
N GLY A 566 -16.97 33.12 -7.22
CA GLY A 566 -16.70 33.96 -8.39
C GLY A 566 -15.59 33.45 -9.32
N GLY A 567 -15.14 32.20 -9.16
CA GLY A 567 -14.11 31.58 -10.00
C GLY A 567 -12.89 31.06 -9.21
N VAL A 568 -11.93 30.51 -9.96
CA VAL A 568 -10.67 29.99 -9.42
C VAL A 568 -9.68 31.14 -9.29
N GLN A 569 -9.36 31.54 -8.05
CA GLN A 569 -8.29 32.50 -7.82
C GLN A 569 -6.95 31.78 -8.08
N THR A 570 -6.15 32.32 -9.00
CA THR A 570 -4.85 31.76 -9.38
C THR A 570 -3.90 31.83 -8.20
N ALA A 571 -3.09 30.78 -8.04
CA ALA A 571 -2.12 30.70 -6.96
C ALA A 571 -1.01 31.75 -7.14
N ASP A 572 -0.57 32.36 -6.04
CA ASP A 572 0.60 33.25 -6.06
C ASP A 572 1.83 32.45 -6.52
N PRO A 573 2.77 33.08 -7.25
CA PRO A 573 4.03 32.45 -7.62
C PRO A 573 4.72 31.81 -6.40
N PHE A 574 5.25 30.60 -6.59
CA PHE A 574 5.97 29.83 -5.56
C PHE A 574 5.14 29.40 -4.33
N SER A 575 3.82 29.56 -4.34
CA SER A 575 2.95 29.08 -3.24
C SER A 575 2.99 27.55 -3.05
N ASN A 576 3.07 26.79 -4.15
CA ASN A 576 3.22 25.33 -4.08
C ASN A 576 4.62 24.94 -3.55
N ASP A 577 5.68 25.65 -3.95
CA ASP A 577 7.03 25.43 -3.42
C ASP A 577 7.09 25.69 -1.91
N ALA A 578 6.45 26.76 -1.42
CA ALA A 578 6.34 27.07 0.01
C ALA A 578 5.57 25.98 0.78
N LEU A 579 4.48 25.46 0.19
CA LEU A 579 3.72 24.34 0.75
C LEU A 579 4.58 23.07 0.84
N VAL A 580 5.25 22.69 -0.26
CA VAL A 580 6.11 21.49 -0.31
C VAL A 580 7.28 21.62 0.68
N PHE A 581 7.93 22.78 0.75
CA PHE A 581 9.00 23.05 1.69
C PHE A 581 8.56 22.84 3.14
N THR A 582 7.45 23.46 3.53
CA THR A 582 6.91 23.35 4.90
C THR A 582 6.49 21.92 5.20
N ARG A 583 5.82 21.26 4.26
CA ARG A 583 5.39 19.88 4.39
C ARG A 583 6.59 18.94 4.58
N ASP A 584 7.64 19.06 3.78
CA ASP A 584 8.83 18.21 3.85
C ASP A 584 9.63 18.43 5.14
N LEU A 585 9.58 19.66 5.68
CA LEU A 585 10.30 20.05 6.88
C LEU A 585 9.58 19.63 8.16
N VAL A 586 8.27 19.88 8.30
CA VAL A 586 7.59 19.76 9.60
C VAL A 586 6.43 18.77 9.68
N LEU A 587 5.89 18.25 8.56
CA LEU A 587 4.73 17.35 8.61
C LEU A 587 4.98 16.14 9.55
N GLN A 588 4.07 15.92 10.50
CA GLN A 588 4.10 14.87 11.53
C GLN A 588 5.35 14.85 12.43
N ARG A 589 6.12 15.94 12.43
CA ARG A 589 7.22 16.10 13.37
C ARG A 589 6.74 16.75 14.67
N GLU A 590 7.49 16.48 15.73
CA GLU A 590 7.37 17.19 17.00
C GLU A 590 8.04 18.56 16.83
N VAL A 591 7.32 19.61 17.21
CA VAL A 591 7.69 21.01 17.07
C VAL A 591 7.38 21.75 18.36
N GLU A 592 8.02 22.90 18.57
CA GLU A 592 7.69 23.82 19.66
C GLU A 592 7.00 25.05 19.06
N VAL A 593 5.87 25.47 19.63
CA VAL A 593 5.16 26.66 19.18
C VAL A 593 5.00 27.69 20.29
N GLU A 594 5.15 28.96 19.92
CA GLU A 594 4.92 30.13 20.77
C GLU A 594 3.73 30.88 20.19
N VAL A 595 2.61 30.94 20.92
CA VAL A 595 1.39 31.64 20.47
C VAL A 595 1.46 33.09 20.92
N GLU A 596 1.42 34.03 19.97
CA GLU A 596 1.43 35.47 20.26
C GLU A 596 0.03 36.09 20.22
N SER A 597 -0.78 35.72 19.24
CA SER A 597 -2.10 36.31 19.02
C SER A 597 -3.03 35.36 18.27
N MET A 598 -4.18 35.86 17.81
CA MET A 598 -5.09 35.11 16.95
C MET A 598 -5.75 36.04 15.93
N ASP A 599 -6.13 35.50 14.78
CA ASP A 599 -6.93 36.23 13.79
C ASP A 599 -8.44 36.17 14.11
N LYS A 600 -9.24 36.89 13.30
CA LYS A 600 -10.70 36.91 13.44
C LYS A 600 -11.36 35.56 13.13
N ALA A 601 -10.69 34.69 12.38
CA ALA A 601 -11.16 33.37 11.98
C ALA A 601 -10.80 32.27 13.00
N GLY A 602 -10.18 32.62 14.13
CA GLY A 602 -9.82 31.65 15.15
C GLY A 602 -8.52 30.89 14.89
N ASN A 603 -7.67 31.36 13.98
CA ASN A 603 -6.33 30.82 13.78
C ASN A 603 -5.37 31.51 14.75
N PHE A 604 -4.59 30.74 15.50
CA PHE A 604 -3.53 31.27 16.36
C PHE A 604 -2.35 31.72 15.50
N ILE A 605 -1.72 32.82 15.85
CA ILE A 605 -0.57 33.39 15.15
C ILE A 605 0.64 33.31 16.09
N GLY A 606 1.76 32.83 15.58
CA GLY A 606 2.95 32.67 16.40
C GLY A 606 4.16 32.07 15.69
N TRP A 607 5.16 31.68 16.48
CA TRP A 607 6.42 31.13 16.00
C TRP A 607 6.46 29.62 16.15
N LEU A 608 6.93 28.91 15.11
CA LEU A 608 7.10 27.46 15.14
C LEU A 608 8.59 27.13 15.02
N HIS A 609 9.08 26.30 15.94
CA HIS A 609 10.46 25.84 15.99
C HIS A 609 10.53 24.34 15.79
N ILE A 610 11.51 23.91 14.98
CA ILE A 610 11.83 22.51 14.79
C ILE A 610 13.34 22.32 14.87
N GLU A 611 13.81 21.47 15.81
CA GLU A 611 15.24 21.18 15.98
C GLU A 611 16.11 22.46 16.10
N GLY A 612 15.58 23.50 16.76
CA GLY A 612 16.23 24.80 16.93
C GLY A 612 16.06 25.78 15.76
N VAL A 613 15.45 25.37 14.65
CA VAL A 613 15.20 26.20 13.47
C VAL A 613 13.81 26.84 13.57
N ASN A 614 13.72 28.16 13.42
CA ASN A 614 12.45 28.88 13.33
C ASN A 614 11.91 28.78 11.88
N LEU A 615 10.69 28.27 11.71
CA LEU A 615 10.10 28.01 10.39
C LEU A 615 9.83 29.29 9.59
N SER A 616 9.47 30.40 10.24
CA SER A 616 9.30 31.69 9.56
C SER A 616 10.62 32.16 8.95
N VAL A 617 11.71 32.02 9.70
CA VAL A 617 13.07 32.36 9.23
C VAL A 617 13.48 31.44 8.07
N ALA A 618 13.25 30.13 8.20
CA ALA A 618 13.63 29.16 7.15
C ALA A 618 12.89 29.40 5.83
N LEU A 619 11.63 29.84 5.86
CA LEU A 619 10.86 30.21 4.67
C LEU A 619 11.41 31.47 3.99
N VAL A 620 11.80 32.48 4.78
CA VAL A 620 12.43 33.71 4.27
C VAL A 620 13.79 33.41 3.66
N GLU A 621 14.65 32.68 4.38
CA GLU A 621 15.98 32.27 3.94
C GLU A 621 15.95 31.41 2.66
N SER A 622 14.86 30.69 2.44
CA SER A 622 14.64 29.89 1.22
C SER A 622 14.03 30.69 0.07
N ALA A 623 13.85 32.01 0.22
CA ALA A 623 13.14 32.90 -0.71
C ALA A 623 11.69 32.44 -1.01
N LEU A 624 11.01 31.84 -0.03
CA LEU A 624 9.63 31.33 -0.15
C LEU A 624 8.62 32.17 0.63
N SER A 625 9.05 33.22 1.32
CA SER A 625 8.21 34.20 2.02
C SER A 625 8.95 35.53 2.17
N LYS A 626 8.22 36.60 2.44
CA LYS A 626 8.76 37.94 2.71
C LYS A 626 8.55 38.30 4.18
N VAL A 627 9.36 39.21 4.73
CA VAL A 627 9.21 39.73 6.08
C VAL A 627 7.99 40.67 6.11
N HIS A 628 7.08 40.41 7.04
CA HIS A 628 5.90 41.24 7.26
C HIS A 628 6.19 42.25 8.39
N PHE A 629 5.62 43.45 8.32
CA PHE A 629 5.88 44.54 9.29
C PHE A 629 5.56 44.16 10.75
N THR A 630 4.71 43.17 10.99
CA THR A 630 4.44 42.66 12.34
C THR A 630 5.67 42.04 13.01
N ALA A 631 6.69 41.66 12.22
CA ALA A 631 7.95 41.18 12.74
C ALA A 631 8.74 42.25 13.51
N GLU A 632 8.56 43.55 13.22
CA GLU A 632 9.37 44.65 13.79
C GLU A 632 9.38 44.69 15.33
N ARG A 633 8.30 44.23 15.96
CA ARG A 633 8.15 44.20 17.42
C ARG A 633 8.59 42.87 18.05
N SER A 634 9.00 41.91 17.22
CA SER A 634 9.44 40.59 17.65
C SER A 634 10.94 40.54 17.90
N SER A 635 11.36 39.68 18.83
CA SER A 635 12.77 39.33 19.03
C SER A 635 13.43 38.70 17.79
N TYR A 636 12.63 38.17 16.85
CA TYR A 636 13.13 37.52 15.63
C TYR A 636 13.31 38.49 14.45
N TYR A 637 12.96 39.78 14.60
CA TYR A 637 13.02 40.77 13.50
C TYR A 637 14.38 40.81 12.82
N LYS A 638 15.45 40.97 13.62
CA LYS A 638 16.82 41.08 13.10
C LYS A 638 17.21 39.83 12.30
N THR A 639 16.87 38.64 12.79
CA THR A 639 17.16 37.37 12.11
C THR A 639 16.37 37.25 10.80
N LEU A 640 15.11 37.68 10.78
CA LEU A 640 14.27 37.68 9.58
C LEU A 640 14.81 38.62 8.50
N VAL A 641 15.17 39.85 8.87
CA VAL A 641 15.72 40.83 7.92
C VAL A 641 17.07 40.36 7.36
N THR A 642 17.96 39.85 8.22
CA THR A 642 19.26 39.29 7.77
C THR A 642 19.08 38.07 6.87
N ALA A 643 18.01 37.28 7.04
CA ALA A 643 17.69 36.17 6.14
C ALA A 643 17.09 36.64 4.79
N GLU A 644 16.38 37.77 4.78
CA GLU A 644 15.71 38.31 3.59
C GLU A 644 16.67 39.01 2.63
N GLU A 645 17.63 39.78 3.17
CA GLU A 645 18.56 40.62 2.40
C GLU A 645 19.26 39.84 1.25
N PRO A 646 19.89 38.67 1.48
CA PRO A 646 20.58 37.94 0.41
C PRO A 646 19.62 37.40 -0.67
N CYS A 647 18.41 36.99 -0.27
CA CYS A 647 17.39 36.47 -1.19
C CYS A 647 16.88 37.57 -2.13
N ARG A 648 16.73 38.79 -1.59
CA ARG A 648 16.34 39.98 -2.35
C ARG A 648 17.43 40.41 -3.32
N GLU A 649 18.69 40.46 -2.88
CA GLU A 649 19.84 40.82 -3.72
C GLU A 649 20.03 39.86 -4.91
N ARG A 650 19.81 38.56 -4.68
CA ARG A 650 19.94 37.53 -5.73
C ARG A 650 18.71 37.40 -6.63
N LYS A 651 17.63 38.14 -6.33
CA LYS A 651 16.33 38.04 -7.03
C LYS A 651 15.85 36.59 -7.17
N GLU A 652 15.90 35.82 -6.08
CA GLU A 652 15.49 34.41 -6.10
C GLU A 652 13.99 34.26 -5.82
N LYS A 653 13.30 33.38 -6.56
CA LYS A 653 11.90 32.94 -6.32
C LYS A 653 10.92 34.09 -6.10
N VAL A 654 10.42 34.32 -4.88
CA VAL A 654 9.46 35.41 -4.59
C VAL A 654 10.03 36.81 -4.84
N TRP A 655 11.36 36.89 -5.06
CA TRP A 655 12.10 38.09 -5.46
C TRP A 655 12.49 38.12 -6.95
N ALA A 656 12.13 37.12 -7.75
CA ALA A 656 12.50 37.02 -9.17
C ALA A 656 12.06 38.24 -9.99
N ASN A 657 10.90 38.80 -9.65
CA ASN A 657 10.34 39.99 -10.29
C ASN A 657 10.41 41.22 -9.37
N TYR A 658 11.35 41.23 -8.42
CA TYR A 658 11.54 42.39 -7.56
C TYR A 658 12.29 43.49 -8.32
N GLU A 659 11.57 44.58 -8.56
CA GLU A 659 12.10 45.83 -9.08
C GLU A 659 11.99 46.89 -7.99
N GLU A 660 13.10 47.57 -7.69
CA GLU A 660 13.03 48.84 -6.99
C GLU A 660 12.29 49.82 -7.91
N LYS A 661 11.13 50.34 -7.48
CA LYS A 661 10.37 51.32 -8.28
C LYS A 661 11.28 52.51 -8.60
N PRO A 662 11.37 52.96 -9.88
CA PRO A 662 10.18 53.51 -10.54
C PRO A 662 9.94 53.11 -12.02
N VAL A 663 8.67 53.28 -12.40
CA VAL A 663 8.00 53.33 -13.73
C VAL A 663 7.86 52.05 -14.56
N GLU A 664 6.61 51.91 -15.03
CA GLU A 664 5.87 50.87 -15.74
C GLU A 664 6.50 50.32 -17.05
N GLU A 665 6.38 49.01 -17.27
CA GLU A 665 6.43 48.40 -18.61
C GLU A 665 5.36 47.31 -18.83
N VAL A 666 4.96 47.17 -20.09
CA VAL A 666 3.65 46.75 -20.61
C VAL A 666 3.57 45.24 -20.89
N VAL A 667 2.45 44.61 -20.50
CA VAL A 667 2.14 43.20 -20.80
C VAL A 667 1.50 43.06 -22.19
N GLN A 668 2.04 42.16 -23.03
CA GLN A 668 1.50 41.82 -24.35
C GLN A 668 0.22 40.96 -24.25
N MET A 669 -0.82 41.32 -25.01
CA MET A 669 -2.05 40.52 -25.17
C MET A 669 -2.34 40.15 -26.64
N LYS A 670 -3.03 39.01 -26.79
CA LYS A 670 -3.35 38.28 -28.03
C LYS A 670 -4.34 39.04 -28.95
N GLU A 671 -4.14 38.93 -30.26
CA GLU A 671 -5.05 39.46 -31.29
C GLU A 671 -6.41 38.75 -31.32
N GLU A 672 -7.49 39.52 -31.18
CA GLU A 672 -8.87 39.12 -31.49
C GLU A 672 -9.33 39.66 -32.85
N LYS A 673 -10.29 38.97 -33.47
CA LYS A 673 -10.84 39.27 -34.80
C LYS A 673 -12.12 40.12 -34.65
N GLU A 674 -12.08 41.33 -35.21
CA GLU A 674 -13.15 42.35 -35.36
C GLU A 674 -13.65 43.05 -34.07
N ARG A 675 -13.88 44.38 -34.14
CA ARG A 675 -14.37 45.20 -33.00
C ARG A 675 -15.81 44.85 -32.69
N VAL A 676 -16.07 44.47 -31.45
CA VAL A 676 -17.43 44.21 -30.94
C VAL A 676 -17.88 45.43 -30.15
N ALA A 677 -18.90 46.16 -30.65
CA ALA A 677 -19.54 47.24 -29.90
C ALA A 677 -20.72 46.68 -29.09
N ASN A 678 -20.59 46.63 -27.77
CA ASN A 678 -21.60 46.11 -26.85
C ASN A 678 -21.77 47.09 -25.67
N TYR A 679 -22.43 48.22 -25.95
CA TYR A 679 -22.68 49.24 -24.94
C TYR A 679 -23.64 48.74 -23.86
N LYS A 680 -23.23 48.90 -22.59
CA LYS A 680 -24.05 48.59 -21.42
C LYS A 680 -24.36 49.86 -20.64
N ALA A 681 -25.52 49.89 -19.98
CA ALA A 681 -25.85 50.96 -19.05
C ALA A 681 -24.97 50.86 -17.80
N ALA A 682 -24.26 51.94 -17.47
CA ALA A 682 -23.43 52.05 -16.28
C ALA A 682 -23.68 53.40 -15.60
N TYR A 683 -23.67 53.43 -14.26
CA TYR A 683 -23.82 54.65 -13.47
C TYR A 683 -22.44 55.10 -12.99
N VAL A 684 -21.97 56.26 -13.44
CA VAL A 684 -20.64 56.78 -13.08
C VAL A 684 -20.74 57.41 -11.68
N THR A 685 -20.00 56.86 -10.72
CA THR A 685 -20.08 57.27 -9.31
C THR A 685 -18.98 58.23 -8.92
N GLU A 686 -17.75 58.00 -9.40
CA GLU A 686 -16.59 58.77 -8.99
C GLU A 686 -15.63 58.98 -10.15
N ILE A 687 -15.01 60.17 -10.21
CA ILE A 687 -13.94 60.50 -11.15
C ILE A 687 -12.72 60.91 -10.33
N SER A 688 -11.59 60.28 -10.59
CA SER A 688 -10.33 60.56 -9.90
C SER A 688 -9.52 61.65 -10.61
N ASP A 689 -8.60 62.27 -9.87
CA ASP A 689 -7.64 63.27 -10.37
C ASP A 689 -6.71 62.74 -11.49
N SER A 690 -6.68 61.42 -11.69
CA SER A 690 -5.87 60.74 -12.71
C SER A 690 -6.65 60.42 -13.99
N MET A 691 -7.86 60.99 -14.15
CA MET A 691 -8.81 60.69 -15.23
C MET A 691 -9.30 59.23 -15.31
N HIS A 692 -9.07 58.43 -14.26
CA HIS A 692 -9.81 57.18 -14.04
C HIS A 692 -11.18 57.51 -13.45
N PHE A 693 -12.17 56.67 -13.72
CA PHE A 693 -13.49 56.78 -13.13
C PHE A 693 -14.02 55.42 -12.68
N TYR A 694 -14.96 55.45 -11.75
CA TYR A 694 -15.63 54.27 -11.23
C TYR A 694 -17.08 54.29 -11.69
N ALA A 695 -17.56 53.13 -12.15
CA ALA A 695 -18.95 52.97 -12.55
C ALA A 695 -19.55 51.68 -11.97
N GLN A 696 -20.86 51.72 -11.73
CA GLN A 696 -21.66 50.56 -11.34
C GLN A 696 -22.35 49.97 -12.58
N ASP A 697 -22.18 48.65 -12.78
CA ASP A 697 -22.94 47.90 -13.79
C ASP A 697 -24.38 47.67 -13.28
N VAL A 698 -25.38 47.94 -14.11
CA VAL A 698 -26.79 47.64 -13.80
C VAL A 698 -27.04 46.11 -13.72
N GLU A 699 -26.11 45.29 -14.22
CA GLU A 699 -26.13 43.82 -14.13
C GLU A 699 -24.78 43.21 -13.69
N THR A 700 -24.32 43.54 -12.46
CA THR A 700 -23.37 42.79 -11.57
C THR A 700 -21.98 42.29 -12.07
N GLY A 701 -20.94 42.46 -11.23
CA GLY A 701 -19.66 41.70 -11.31
C GLY A 701 -18.62 42.04 -10.22
N ALA A 702 -17.82 41.07 -9.74
CA ALA A 702 -17.02 41.11 -8.48
C ALA A 702 -15.48 40.94 -8.64
N GLN A 703 -14.68 41.56 -7.76
CA GLN A 703 -13.29 41.17 -7.39
C GLN A 703 -12.97 41.54 -5.93
N LEU A 704 -12.07 40.82 -5.24
CA LEU A 704 -11.96 40.94 -3.78
C LEU A 704 -10.64 40.57 -3.05
N GLU A 705 -10.28 41.44 -2.10
CA GLU A 705 -9.37 41.25 -0.94
C GLU A 705 -9.97 41.86 0.36
N ASN A 706 -9.51 41.45 1.55
CA ASN A 706 -9.95 41.84 2.91
C ASN A 706 -11.02 42.96 3.08
N PHE A 707 -12.26 42.56 3.33
CA PHE A 707 -13.42 43.46 3.53
C PHE A 707 -13.66 43.91 4.96
N CYS A 708 -14.21 45.12 5.07
CA CYS A 708 -14.79 45.72 6.26
C CYS A 708 -16.06 46.50 5.87
N ILE A 709 -16.76 47.06 6.85
CA ILE A 709 -17.69 48.14 6.61
C ILE A 709 -17.10 49.42 7.23
N ALA A 710 -17.32 50.56 6.57
CA ALA A 710 -16.85 51.86 7.01
C ALA A 710 -18.02 52.86 7.04
N THR A 711 -18.12 53.68 8.09
CA THR A 711 -19.08 54.81 8.09
C THR A 711 -18.56 55.92 7.20
N PHE A 712 -19.35 56.42 6.26
CA PHE A 712 -19.03 57.56 5.42
C PHE A 712 -19.45 58.89 6.08
N ALA A 713 -19.17 60.03 5.44
CA ALA A 713 -19.41 61.37 5.98
C ALA A 713 -20.91 61.71 6.19
N ASP A 714 -21.80 61.00 5.50
CA ASP A 714 -23.25 61.05 5.69
C ASP A 714 -23.74 60.32 6.96
N GLY A 715 -22.85 59.60 7.65
CA GLY A 715 -23.15 58.83 8.85
C GLY A 715 -23.60 57.39 8.59
N GLU A 716 -23.73 56.97 7.33
CA GLU A 716 -24.20 55.64 6.94
C GLU A 716 -23.03 54.65 6.76
N TRP A 717 -23.32 53.35 6.91
CA TRP A 717 -22.32 52.28 6.79
C TRP A 717 -22.30 51.69 5.38
N TYR A 718 -21.11 51.66 4.80
CA TYR A 718 -20.89 51.13 3.45
C TYR A 718 -19.90 49.99 3.45
N ARG A 719 -19.98 49.13 2.44
CA ARG A 719 -19.00 48.06 2.23
C ARG A 719 -17.70 48.67 1.73
N ALA A 720 -16.60 48.31 2.37
CA ALA A 720 -15.30 48.86 2.08
C ALA A 720 -14.22 47.77 2.11
N ARG A 721 -13.11 48.01 1.42
CA ARG A 721 -11.87 47.26 1.60
C ARG A 721 -10.84 48.16 2.27
N LEU A 722 -9.99 47.55 3.08
CA LEU A 722 -8.85 48.24 3.68
C LEU A 722 -7.73 48.33 2.63
N GLU A 723 -7.27 49.53 2.31
CA GLU A 723 -6.13 49.72 1.41
C GLU A 723 -4.83 49.92 2.19
N LYS A 724 -4.85 50.74 3.25
CA LYS A 724 -3.65 51.02 4.07
C LYS A 724 -4.03 51.40 5.50
N VAL A 725 -3.35 50.80 6.48
CA VAL A 725 -3.46 51.21 7.89
C VAL A 725 -2.20 52.01 8.23
N GLU A 726 -2.32 53.34 8.29
CA GLU A 726 -1.20 54.22 8.68
C GLU A 726 -1.10 54.33 10.21
N SER A 727 -2.24 54.44 10.88
CA SER A 727 -2.35 54.40 12.34
C SER A 727 -3.80 54.09 12.76
N PRO A 728 -4.11 53.83 14.04
CA PRO A 728 -5.49 53.62 14.49
C PRO A 728 -6.44 54.79 14.21
N SER A 729 -5.92 56.01 14.03
CA SER A 729 -6.70 57.20 13.68
C SER A 729 -6.74 57.48 12.17
N LYS A 730 -5.90 56.81 11.37
CA LYS A 730 -5.79 57.00 9.92
C LYS A 730 -5.74 55.67 9.18
N VAL A 731 -6.89 55.25 8.70
CA VAL A 731 -7.10 54.02 7.93
C VAL A 731 -7.68 54.40 6.57
N HIS A 732 -6.92 54.13 5.52
CA HIS A 732 -7.31 54.36 4.14
C HIS A 732 -8.26 53.23 3.72
N VAL A 733 -9.49 53.60 3.37
CA VAL A 733 -10.53 52.70 2.91
C VAL A 733 -10.95 53.03 1.49
N PHE A 734 -11.33 52.01 0.75
CA PHE A 734 -11.94 52.10 -0.56
C PHE A 734 -13.35 51.52 -0.49
N TYR A 735 -14.35 52.33 -0.83
CA TYR A 735 -15.76 51.92 -0.81
C TYR A 735 -16.08 51.09 -2.03
N ILE A 736 -16.19 49.76 -1.85
CA ILE A 736 -16.15 48.79 -2.96
C ILE A 736 -17.37 48.88 -3.88
N ASP A 737 -18.42 49.54 -3.43
CA ASP A 737 -19.64 49.72 -4.21
C ASP A 737 -19.67 51.05 -4.94
N TYR A 738 -18.81 52.00 -4.61
CA TYR A 738 -18.88 53.39 -5.11
C TYR A 738 -17.55 53.90 -5.71
N GLY A 739 -16.42 53.28 -5.38
CA GLY A 739 -15.11 53.61 -5.96
C GLY A 739 -14.36 54.75 -5.28
N ASN A 740 -15.02 55.53 -4.43
CA ASN A 740 -14.39 56.61 -3.68
C ASN A 740 -13.51 56.07 -2.52
N ARG A 741 -12.55 56.91 -2.11
CA ARG A 741 -11.60 56.63 -1.01
C ARG A 741 -11.79 57.62 0.13
N GLU A 742 -11.56 57.17 1.36
CA GLU A 742 -11.54 58.04 2.53
C GLU A 742 -10.46 57.58 3.52
N VAL A 743 -9.91 58.51 4.28
CA VAL A 743 -9.10 58.21 5.46
C VAL A 743 -9.96 58.32 6.70
N VAL A 744 -10.30 57.17 7.30
CA VAL A 744 -11.18 57.09 8.47
C VAL A 744 -10.43 56.58 9.69
N SER A 745 -10.95 56.84 10.90
CA SER A 745 -10.43 56.25 12.12
C SER A 745 -10.92 54.81 12.29
N ALA A 746 -10.19 53.97 13.04
CA ALA A 746 -10.57 52.58 13.27
C ALA A 746 -11.93 52.42 13.99
N VAL A 747 -12.42 53.44 14.69
CA VAL A 747 -13.76 53.44 15.33
C VAL A 747 -14.89 53.58 14.31
N ARG A 748 -14.59 54.09 13.11
CA ARG A 748 -15.51 54.17 11.96
C ARG A 748 -15.49 52.89 11.13
N LEU A 749 -14.85 51.83 11.61
CA LEU A 749 -14.72 50.54 10.92
C LEU A 749 -15.33 49.41 11.73
N ALA A 750 -15.99 48.48 11.04
CA ALA A 750 -16.45 47.24 11.63
C ALA A 750 -16.24 46.05 10.68
N ALA A 751 -16.29 44.84 11.24
CA ALA A 751 -16.21 43.63 10.43
C ALA A 751 -17.48 43.50 9.57
N MET A 752 -17.30 43.16 8.29
CA MET A 752 -18.43 42.93 7.39
C MET A 752 -19.20 41.67 7.82
N PRO A 753 -20.51 41.77 8.14
CA PRO A 753 -21.32 40.59 8.43
C PRO A 753 -21.37 39.66 7.21
N PRO A 754 -21.30 38.32 7.38
CA PRO A 754 -21.29 37.38 6.26
C PRO A 754 -22.48 37.52 5.28
N ALA A 755 -23.64 37.94 5.79
CA ALA A 755 -24.85 38.18 5.01
C ALA A 755 -24.71 39.31 3.97
N PHE A 756 -23.78 40.25 4.18
CA PHE A 756 -23.49 41.36 3.27
C PHE A 756 -22.15 41.20 2.57
N SER A 757 -21.53 40.03 2.76
CA SER A 757 -20.27 39.72 2.12
C SER A 757 -20.43 39.71 0.61
N THR A 758 -19.30 39.86 -0.02
CA THR A 758 -19.17 39.86 -1.47
C THR A 758 -19.38 38.50 -2.13
N ARG A 759 -19.59 37.45 -1.31
CA ARG A 759 -20.14 36.17 -1.75
C ARG A 759 -21.66 36.21 -1.97
N VAL A 760 -22.34 37.14 -1.31
CA VAL A 760 -23.80 37.34 -1.43
C VAL A 760 -24.09 38.37 -2.51
N LEU A 761 -23.34 39.49 -2.52
CA LEU A 761 -23.46 40.54 -3.53
C LEU A 761 -22.07 41.02 -3.97
N PRO A 762 -21.65 40.85 -5.23
CA PRO A 762 -20.42 41.43 -5.77
C PRO A 762 -20.09 42.86 -5.34
N ALA A 763 -18.81 43.25 -5.35
CA ALA A 763 -18.43 44.66 -5.26
C ALA A 763 -18.99 45.41 -6.47
N GLN A 764 -19.71 46.51 -6.27
CA GLN A 764 -20.49 47.10 -7.36
C GLN A 764 -19.74 48.13 -8.21
N ALA A 765 -18.65 48.73 -7.71
CA ALA A 765 -17.85 49.68 -8.47
C ALA A 765 -16.71 49.01 -9.23
N THR A 766 -16.60 49.32 -10.52
CA THR A 766 -15.49 48.91 -11.39
C THR A 766 -14.72 50.14 -11.87
N GLU A 767 -13.40 50.09 -11.75
CA GLU A 767 -12.50 51.14 -12.25
C GLU A 767 -12.31 51.03 -13.76
N TYR A 768 -12.35 52.17 -14.45
CA TYR A 768 -12.14 52.30 -15.89
C TYR A 768 -11.31 53.54 -16.22
N THR A 769 -10.78 53.56 -17.43
CA THR A 769 -10.13 54.73 -18.03
C THR A 769 -10.62 54.94 -19.46
N PHE A 770 -10.46 56.13 -20.01
CA PHE A 770 -10.88 56.43 -21.38
C PHE A 770 -9.97 55.77 -22.41
N ALA A 771 -10.57 55.20 -23.44
CA ALA A 771 -9.87 54.70 -24.61
C ALA A 771 -9.49 55.86 -25.56
N PHE A 772 -8.37 55.71 -26.26
CA PHE A 772 -7.95 56.57 -27.38
C PHE A 772 -7.61 58.01 -27.02
N ILE A 773 -7.54 58.37 -25.73
CA ILE A 773 -7.09 59.69 -25.29
C ILE A 773 -5.87 59.55 -24.38
N GLN A 774 -4.95 60.51 -24.49
CA GLN A 774 -3.80 60.63 -23.61
C GLN A 774 -4.19 61.48 -22.40
N VAL A 775 -3.90 60.97 -21.20
CA VAL A 775 -4.05 61.73 -19.95
C VAL A 775 -3.03 62.87 -19.95
N PRO A 776 -3.45 64.15 -19.77
CA PRO A 776 -2.53 65.27 -19.67
C PRO A 776 -1.55 65.09 -18.50
N GLN A 777 -0.25 65.24 -18.76
CA GLN A 777 0.78 65.17 -17.70
C GLN A 777 0.81 66.45 -16.87
N ASP A 778 0.51 67.62 -17.46
CA ASP A 778 0.34 68.87 -16.73
C ASP A 778 -0.89 68.81 -15.81
N ASP A 779 -0.66 69.16 -14.56
CA ASP A 779 -1.63 69.04 -13.48
C ASP A 779 -2.80 70.03 -13.63
N ASP A 780 -2.56 71.24 -14.15
CA ASP A 780 -3.59 72.27 -14.32
C ASP A 780 -4.52 71.91 -15.48
N ILE A 781 -3.94 71.46 -16.60
CA ILE A 781 -4.73 70.98 -17.75
C ILE A 781 -5.51 69.72 -17.37
N ARG A 782 -4.89 68.78 -16.65
CA ARG A 782 -5.59 67.58 -16.18
C ARG A 782 -6.75 67.93 -15.25
N ALA A 783 -6.57 68.88 -14.33
CA ALA A 783 -7.63 69.35 -13.45
C ALA A 783 -8.81 69.95 -14.24
N GLU A 784 -8.55 70.78 -15.26
CA GLU A 784 -9.60 71.33 -16.13
C GLU A 784 -10.40 70.23 -16.86
N VAL A 785 -9.72 69.18 -17.35
CA VAL A 785 -10.39 68.03 -17.99
C VAL A 785 -11.23 67.24 -17.00
N VAL A 786 -10.70 66.98 -15.80
CA VAL A 786 -11.43 66.29 -14.72
C VAL A 786 -12.66 67.10 -14.33
N ASP A 787 -12.56 68.42 -14.19
CA ASP A 787 -13.70 69.30 -13.88
C ASP A 787 -14.79 69.26 -14.96
N SER A 788 -14.42 69.15 -16.24
CA SER A 788 -15.40 68.96 -17.32
C SER A 788 -16.09 67.60 -17.18
N LEU A 789 -15.32 66.52 -17.01
CA LEU A 789 -15.86 65.18 -16.83
C LEU A 789 -16.77 65.08 -15.60
N VAL A 790 -16.39 65.69 -14.48
CA VAL A 790 -17.20 65.74 -13.26
C VAL A 790 -18.55 66.42 -13.54
N ARG A 791 -18.53 67.55 -14.24
CA ARG A 791 -19.74 68.30 -14.60
C ARG A 791 -20.65 67.52 -15.54
N ASP A 792 -20.07 66.81 -16.50
CA ASP A 792 -20.80 66.23 -17.61
C ASP A 792 -21.31 64.80 -17.32
N ILE A 793 -20.54 63.99 -16.57
CA ILE A 793 -20.83 62.56 -16.39
C ILE A 793 -20.86 62.05 -14.95
N GLN A 794 -20.33 62.76 -13.95
CA GLN A 794 -20.37 62.23 -12.57
C GLN A 794 -21.81 62.20 -12.05
N ASN A 795 -22.20 61.09 -11.41
CA ASN A 795 -23.56 60.83 -10.93
C ASN A 795 -24.63 60.83 -12.03
N THR A 796 -24.26 60.49 -13.27
CA THR A 796 -25.20 60.28 -14.37
C THR A 796 -25.09 58.86 -14.92
N GLN A 797 -26.14 58.43 -15.64
CA GLN A 797 -26.16 57.15 -16.34
C GLN A 797 -25.62 57.33 -17.75
N CYS A 798 -24.58 56.56 -18.08
CA CYS A 798 -23.93 56.57 -19.39
C CYS A 798 -24.02 55.19 -20.04
N LEU A 799 -23.67 55.12 -21.32
CA LEU A 799 -23.48 53.87 -22.05
C LEU A 799 -21.98 53.59 -22.18
N LEU A 800 -21.52 52.46 -21.64
CA LEU A 800 -20.11 52.08 -21.58
C LEU A 800 -19.82 50.91 -22.51
N ASN A 801 -18.77 51.01 -23.33
CA ASN A 801 -18.23 49.91 -24.11
C ASN A 801 -16.75 49.69 -23.81
N VAL A 802 -16.37 48.46 -23.44
CA VAL A 802 -14.96 48.10 -23.23
C VAL A 802 -14.29 47.91 -24.58
N GLU A 803 -13.25 48.71 -24.87
CA GLU A 803 -12.54 48.66 -26.16
C GLU A 803 -11.33 47.73 -26.08
N TYR A 804 -10.54 47.81 -25.01
CA TYR A 804 -9.37 46.94 -24.80
C TYR A 804 -8.96 46.90 -23.32
N ALA A 805 -8.25 45.84 -22.93
CA ALA A 805 -7.66 45.73 -21.59
C ALA A 805 -6.45 46.67 -21.44
N GLY A 806 -6.35 47.37 -20.31
CA GLY A 806 -5.17 48.15 -19.91
C GLY A 806 -4.34 47.43 -18.85
N ALA A 807 -3.18 48.01 -18.50
CA ALA A 807 -2.29 47.46 -17.48
C ALA A 807 -2.89 47.52 -16.07
N THR A 808 -3.69 48.54 -15.78
CA THR A 808 -4.31 48.80 -14.48
C THR A 808 -5.81 48.49 -14.49
N CYS A 809 -6.54 49.02 -15.46
CA CYS A 809 -7.98 48.81 -15.65
C CYS A 809 -8.35 48.79 -17.14
N PRO A 810 -9.56 48.36 -17.52
CA PRO A 810 -9.98 48.37 -18.93
C PRO A 810 -10.14 49.79 -19.48
N HIS A 811 -9.76 49.98 -20.75
CA HIS A 811 -10.00 51.21 -21.49
C HIS A 811 -11.34 51.14 -22.21
N VAL A 812 -12.15 52.20 -22.08
CA VAL A 812 -13.54 52.20 -22.53
C VAL A 812 -13.89 53.45 -23.33
N SER A 813 -14.87 53.32 -24.22
CA SER A 813 -15.60 54.47 -24.76
C SER A 813 -16.89 54.67 -23.96
N LEU A 814 -17.17 55.92 -23.60
CA LEU A 814 -18.40 56.31 -22.92
C LEU A 814 -19.26 57.15 -23.87
N GLN A 815 -20.57 56.90 -23.85
CA GLN A 815 -21.55 57.73 -24.52
C GLN A 815 -22.54 58.31 -23.52
N PHE A 816 -22.98 59.55 -23.76
CA PHE A 816 -24.09 60.14 -23.03
C PHE A 816 -25.37 59.31 -23.21
N GLY A 817 -26.13 59.10 -22.15
CA GLY A 817 -27.31 58.21 -22.18
C GLY A 817 -28.42 58.68 -23.12
N ASP A 818 -28.52 59.98 -23.34
CA ASP A 818 -29.53 60.64 -24.16
C ASP A 818 -29.08 60.91 -25.60
N THR A 819 -27.96 61.62 -25.81
CA THR A 819 -27.48 61.98 -27.15
C THR A 819 -26.72 60.86 -27.85
N LYS A 820 -26.17 59.93 -27.06
CA LYS A 820 -25.24 58.87 -27.51
C LYS A 820 -23.94 59.40 -28.11
N ASP A 821 -23.62 60.67 -27.90
CA ASP A 821 -22.35 61.23 -28.31
C ASP A 821 -21.22 60.65 -27.45
N ASP A 822 -20.07 60.37 -28.09
CA ASP A 822 -18.88 59.85 -27.42
C ASP A 822 -18.21 60.96 -26.59
N VAL A 823 -18.12 60.74 -25.28
CA VAL A 823 -17.57 61.67 -24.29
C VAL A 823 -16.08 61.90 -24.52
N GLY A 824 -15.31 60.83 -24.76
CA GLY A 824 -13.86 60.92 -25.00
C GLY A 824 -13.55 61.64 -26.31
N LEU A 825 -14.34 61.38 -27.36
CA LEU A 825 -14.25 62.11 -28.62
C LEU A 825 -14.64 63.59 -28.47
N GLY A 826 -15.60 63.91 -27.60
CA GLY A 826 -15.98 65.27 -27.23
C GLY A 826 -14.79 66.06 -26.69
N LEU A 827 -14.09 65.51 -25.69
CA LEU A 827 -12.88 66.12 -25.11
C LEU A 827 -11.79 66.38 -26.16
N VAL A 828 -11.62 65.46 -27.12
CA VAL A 828 -10.67 65.63 -28.24
C VAL A 828 -11.10 66.77 -29.17
N LYS A 829 -12.38 66.85 -29.52
CA LYS A 829 -12.92 67.90 -30.41
C LYS A 829 -12.87 69.29 -29.78
N GLU A 830 -12.97 69.36 -28.45
CA GLU A 830 -12.80 70.60 -27.70
C GLU A 830 -11.32 70.95 -27.49
N GLY A 831 -10.38 70.09 -27.89
CA GLY A 831 -8.95 70.32 -27.74
C GLY A 831 -8.47 70.25 -26.30
N MET A 832 -9.18 69.53 -25.42
CA MET A 832 -8.78 69.36 -24.02
C MET A 832 -7.74 68.25 -23.84
N VAL A 833 -7.75 67.23 -24.71
CA VAL A 833 -6.85 66.07 -24.66
C VAL A 833 -6.30 65.71 -26.05
N MET A 834 -5.17 65.02 -26.07
CA MET A 834 -4.60 64.44 -27.30
C MET A 834 -5.08 63.00 -27.50
N VAL A 835 -5.03 62.51 -28.74
CA VAL A 835 -5.41 61.14 -29.10
C VAL A 835 -4.26 60.17 -28.80
N ASP A 836 -4.58 59.07 -28.13
CA ASP A 836 -3.67 57.91 -27.98
C ASP A 836 -3.85 56.93 -29.14
N VAL A 837 -2.85 56.86 -30.01
CA VAL A 837 -2.94 56.11 -31.28
C VAL A 837 -2.71 54.62 -31.06
N ARG A 838 -3.75 53.83 -31.36
CA ARG A 838 -3.74 52.36 -31.31
C ARG A 838 -3.39 51.75 -32.68
N LYS A 839 -2.61 50.67 -32.68
CA LYS A 839 -2.10 50.00 -33.90
C LYS A 839 -2.96 48.82 -34.35
N GLU A 840 -3.88 48.39 -33.50
CA GLU A 840 -4.73 47.24 -33.70
C GLU A 840 -5.72 47.48 -34.85
N LYS A 841 -5.71 46.59 -35.85
CA LYS A 841 -6.47 46.78 -37.10
C LYS A 841 -7.98 46.96 -36.87
N HIS A 842 -8.55 46.30 -35.88
CA HIS A 842 -9.98 46.38 -35.58
C HIS A 842 -10.41 47.73 -34.99
N LEU A 843 -9.47 48.52 -34.43
CA LEU A 843 -9.72 49.84 -33.86
C LEU A 843 -9.43 50.98 -34.86
N ALA A 844 -8.83 50.69 -36.01
CA ALA A 844 -8.36 51.69 -36.97
C ALA A 844 -9.44 52.71 -37.40
N LYS A 845 -10.69 52.27 -37.55
CA LYS A 845 -11.81 53.16 -37.87
C LYS A 845 -12.05 54.21 -36.78
N MET A 846 -12.06 53.77 -35.52
CA MET A 846 -12.30 54.65 -34.37
C MET A 846 -11.13 55.60 -34.15
N VAL A 847 -9.90 55.09 -34.23
CA VAL A 847 -8.68 55.92 -34.13
C VAL A 847 -8.67 57.02 -35.19
N ASN A 848 -9.06 56.73 -36.44
CA ASN A 848 -9.15 57.75 -37.48
C ASN A 848 -10.21 58.82 -37.19
N GLU A 849 -11.33 58.46 -36.56
CA GLU A 849 -12.37 59.42 -36.14
C GLU A 849 -11.85 60.36 -35.05
N TYR A 850 -11.16 59.81 -34.05
CA TYR A 850 -10.50 60.58 -32.99
C TYR A 850 -9.43 61.52 -33.56
N LEU A 851 -8.56 61.02 -34.45
CA LEU A 851 -7.55 61.85 -35.14
C LEU A 851 -8.17 62.98 -35.96
N THR A 852 -9.30 62.72 -36.63
CA THR A 852 -10.05 63.76 -37.36
C THR A 852 -10.60 64.83 -36.42
N GLY A 853 -11.11 64.41 -35.25
CA GLY A 853 -11.54 65.33 -34.19
C GLY A 853 -10.38 66.21 -33.69
N GLN A 854 -9.21 65.61 -33.47
CA GLN A 854 -8.02 66.33 -33.02
C GLN A 854 -7.55 67.35 -34.07
N GLU A 855 -7.53 66.99 -35.35
CA GLU A 855 -7.12 67.90 -36.43
C GLU A 855 -8.08 69.09 -36.56
N SER A 856 -9.38 68.87 -36.32
CA SER A 856 -10.38 69.93 -36.26
C SER A 856 -10.13 70.89 -35.08
N ALA A 857 -9.87 70.35 -33.88
CA ALA A 857 -9.57 71.16 -32.70
C ALA A 857 -8.27 71.97 -32.88
N LYS A 858 -7.27 71.34 -33.49
CA LYS A 858 -5.98 71.95 -33.85
C LYS A 858 -6.15 73.09 -34.85
N SER A 859 -6.90 72.86 -35.93
CA SER A 859 -7.19 73.88 -36.94
C SER A 859 -7.98 75.07 -36.36
N ALA A 860 -8.87 74.81 -35.41
CA ALA A 860 -9.66 75.83 -34.71
C ALA A 860 -8.91 76.49 -33.53
N ARG A 861 -7.68 76.05 -33.21
CA ARG A 861 -6.85 76.55 -32.09
C ARG A 861 -7.56 76.50 -30.73
N LEU A 862 -8.28 75.41 -30.46
CA LEU A 862 -9.02 75.23 -29.21
C LEU A 862 -8.09 74.75 -28.08
N ASN A 863 -8.32 75.26 -26.86
CA ASN A 863 -7.67 74.83 -25.62
C ASN A 863 -6.15 74.58 -25.73
N ILE A 864 -5.69 73.33 -25.66
CA ILE A 864 -4.24 73.02 -25.68
C ILE A 864 -3.55 73.47 -26.98
N TRP A 865 -4.32 73.73 -28.05
CA TRP A 865 -3.83 74.20 -29.35
C TRP A 865 -3.80 75.74 -29.50
N ARG A 866 -4.21 76.50 -28.47
CA ARG A 866 -4.35 77.97 -28.55
C ARG A 866 -3.03 78.72 -28.80
N TYR A 867 -1.90 78.10 -28.46
CA TYR A 867 -0.57 78.70 -28.57
C TYR A 867 0.32 78.13 -29.68
N GLY A 868 -0.17 77.17 -30.48
CA GLY A 868 0.56 76.60 -31.62
C GLY A 868 0.50 75.08 -31.68
N ASP A 869 1.14 74.51 -32.71
CA ASP A 869 1.27 73.07 -32.90
C ASP A 869 2.28 72.49 -31.90
N PHE A 870 1.83 71.71 -30.93
CA PHE A 870 2.72 70.91 -30.06
C PHE A 870 3.60 70.00 -30.94
N ARG A 871 4.92 70.22 -30.93
CA ARG A 871 5.88 69.25 -31.47
C ARG A 871 6.43 68.41 -30.32
N ALA A 872 6.81 67.16 -30.59
CA ALA A 872 7.34 66.24 -29.58
C ALA A 872 8.62 66.76 -28.89
N ASP A 873 9.22 67.79 -29.48
CA ASP A 873 10.42 68.52 -29.12
C ASP A 873 10.14 69.66 -28.10
N ASP A 874 8.89 70.11 -27.94
CA ASP A 874 8.50 71.20 -27.03
C ASP A 874 8.12 70.70 -25.61
N ALA A 875 8.12 69.39 -25.38
CA ALA A 875 7.70 68.77 -24.11
C ALA A 875 8.58 69.15 -22.90
N ASP A 876 9.85 69.52 -23.14
CA ASP A 876 10.78 69.98 -22.11
C ASP A 876 10.52 71.44 -21.68
N GLU A 877 9.93 72.27 -22.55
CA GLU A 877 9.73 73.70 -22.30
C GLU A 877 8.42 73.99 -21.53
N PHE A 878 7.46 73.05 -21.56
CA PHE A 878 6.15 73.15 -20.90
C PHE A 878 5.94 72.12 -19.77
N GLY A 879 6.98 71.44 -19.30
CA GLY A 879 6.92 70.63 -18.07
C GLY A 879 6.22 69.27 -18.18
N TYR A 880 5.98 68.76 -19.38
CA TYR A 880 5.26 67.49 -19.60
C TYR A 880 6.12 66.22 -19.46
N ARG A 881 7.40 66.36 -19.07
CA ARG A 881 8.24 65.25 -18.58
C ARG A 881 9.12 65.70 -17.40
N ARG A 882 8.80 65.21 -16.21
CA ARG A 882 9.77 64.94 -15.15
C ARG A 882 9.43 63.68 -14.40
#